data_AF-A0A1S6HXG5-F1
#
_entry.id   AF-A0A1S6HXG5-F1
#
_cell.length_a   1.000
_cell.length_b   1.000
_cell.length_c   1.000
_cell.angle_alpha   90.00
_cell.angle_beta   90.00
_cell.angle_gamma   90.00
#
_symmetry.space_group_name_H-M   'P 1'
#
loop_
_entity.id
_entity.type
_entity.pdbx_description
1 polymer ?
#
loop_
_entity_poly.entity_id
_entity_poly.type
_entity_poly.pdbx_seq_one_letter_code
_entity_poly.pdbx_strand_id
1 'polypeptide(L)'
;MNRNDLKLFKPERLGNDDNAGGLRTRNEVTNGKVNDLFLPISDIDHAQSAIDIVKCYPSLDTPGTETLLDAHVFFSEPPSDPLVTMLLAESSGMTDAAKLSDMREMLESDVVAGQKLRAGMSGFLQYQNAFSTANLERWDYAGNEPQYVYLRAGDIIAISVEYGGNEDGNWPRLTHYAQVTQGGQNSSRGMIAFEPGIPFATPDSDVVINNDTQCTVLRMINRTSQVKYHGVSKLAEASVGQILKVEETVQGLLPTVSSLVSHPGLSLSTNGADLVKKTLTQVATSAQTYLFSVTDVLQSDLATVDFVPEIQYTANGKLYSGADAIITVANNEISATLSRKPDINTAVTVSYISSIRYAVHYYAEPFPAEKDIIRGTFTGRVNWAIGSNSEPLYELEDGLYVRRGDGSEYRAAILNYSDGTFILEQGFSSLSYHALVGGSESDTGVQFSIPYNAILFTSFYLQVETVTGSLLSASSDEAGVITGTSISGSISGRFVDISFSQAVRLSTLRYDISEVVDLLPPPEIYKLNPLRLPEKGLVDIFHPWGTISIQHVQFQAVNSPAPGGKVNVRADADFVDITDSLGASLWTGTKDHYSVDKATGVVTLNSDFTGFTAPFIISDTLSERALVTSVESGQLQLAKALSRSYPIGATVSSVQILGDQQARIENVRDLAVWSDNWEVDGAGATASMNTIDYPIVVTNDAAINEDWLIQFTSATAFNFIGRRVGFIASGDTLNNFTPQNPLAGKPYLTIPKEAFGGGWVPGEAVRFKSVAAGSGIMPIRVVESGHSVVTKDQTTLVYRGNEA
;
A
#
# COMPACT_ATOMS: atom_id res chain seq x y z
N MET A 1 -26.35 -4.33 -30.44
CA MET A 1 -25.92 -3.14 -29.65
C MET A 1 -24.80 -2.41 -30.39
N ASN A 2 -24.64 -1.11 -30.19
CA ASN A 2 -23.63 -0.26 -30.82
C ASN A 2 -22.68 0.38 -29.79
N ARG A 3 -21.50 0.85 -30.22
CA ARG A 3 -20.55 1.57 -29.34
C ARG A 3 -21.20 2.76 -28.63
N ASN A 4 -22.13 3.46 -29.29
CA ASN A 4 -22.84 4.59 -28.70
C ASN A 4 -23.79 4.22 -27.56
N ASP A 5 -24.14 2.94 -27.43
CA ASP A 5 -25.04 2.47 -26.37
C ASP A 5 -24.27 2.20 -25.06
N LEU A 6 -22.93 2.17 -25.11
CA LEU A 6 -22.07 2.04 -23.93
C LEU A 6 -21.69 3.42 -23.42
N LYS A 7 -22.23 3.80 -22.26
CA LYS A 7 -22.10 5.15 -21.70
C LYS A 7 -21.46 5.11 -20.32
N LEU A 8 -20.74 6.18 -19.96
CA LEU A 8 -20.37 6.45 -18.58
C LEU A 8 -21.26 7.58 -18.06
N PHE A 9 -22.04 7.33 -17.02
CA PHE A 9 -22.89 8.34 -16.40
C PHE A 9 -22.25 8.93 -15.14
N LYS A 10 -22.56 10.20 -14.89
CA LYS A 10 -22.13 10.96 -13.72
C LYS A 10 -22.99 10.63 -12.50
N PRO A 11 -22.41 10.68 -11.29
CA PRO A 11 -23.17 10.58 -10.05
C PRO A 11 -23.94 11.88 -9.79
N GLU A 12 -24.75 11.91 -8.73
CA GLU A 12 -25.49 13.10 -8.28
C GLU A 12 -24.57 14.32 -8.10
N ARG A 13 -23.36 14.09 -7.58
CA ARG A 13 -22.36 15.14 -7.40
C ARG A 13 -20.96 14.63 -7.74
N LEU A 14 -20.32 15.27 -8.72
CA LEU A 14 -18.88 15.12 -8.95
C LEU A 14 -18.09 16.05 -8.01
N GLY A 15 -16.87 15.67 -7.68
CA GLY A 15 -15.93 16.47 -6.89
C GLY A 15 -15.29 15.67 -5.76
N ASN A 16 -14.51 16.36 -4.93
CA ASN A 16 -13.73 15.77 -3.82
C ASN A 16 -14.28 16.17 -2.42
N ASP A 17 -15.53 16.65 -2.39
CA ASP A 17 -16.27 16.93 -1.16
C ASP A 17 -16.84 15.64 -0.55
N ASP A 18 -17.01 15.58 0.77
CA ASP A 18 -17.47 14.35 1.46
C ASP A 18 -18.87 13.89 0.99
N ASN A 19 -19.66 14.80 0.41
CA ASN A 19 -20.97 14.52 -0.18
C ASN A 19 -20.94 14.22 -1.69
N ALA A 20 -19.77 14.17 -2.33
CA ALA A 20 -19.63 13.74 -3.72
C ALA A 20 -19.91 12.24 -3.87
N GLY A 21 -20.26 11.78 -5.07
CA GLY A 21 -20.81 10.45 -5.30
C GLY A 21 -22.35 10.47 -5.23
N GLY A 22 -22.93 9.45 -4.63
CA GLY A 22 -24.38 9.22 -4.67
C GLY A 22 -24.82 8.52 -5.95
N LEU A 23 -26.13 8.58 -6.24
CA LEU A 23 -26.79 7.77 -7.27
C LEU A 23 -26.39 8.14 -8.70
N ARG A 24 -26.66 7.23 -9.64
CA ARG A 24 -26.50 7.47 -11.08
C ARG A 24 -27.47 8.54 -11.56
N THR A 25 -26.97 9.51 -12.33
CA THR A 25 -27.79 10.48 -13.09
C THR A 25 -27.83 10.11 -14.58
N ARG A 26 -28.64 10.82 -15.38
CA ARG A 26 -28.64 10.68 -16.86
C ARG A 26 -27.60 11.58 -17.54
N ASN A 27 -26.76 12.28 -16.76
CA ASN A 27 -25.71 13.13 -17.32
C ASN A 27 -24.53 12.26 -17.75
N GLU A 28 -24.28 12.20 -19.05
CA GLU A 28 -23.16 11.45 -19.62
C GLU A 28 -21.82 12.16 -19.36
N VAL A 29 -20.77 11.38 -19.10
CA VAL A 29 -19.37 11.80 -19.21
C VAL A 29 -19.04 11.87 -20.69
N THR A 30 -18.85 13.07 -21.21
CA THR A 30 -18.66 13.27 -22.66
C THR A 30 -17.27 12.81 -23.07
N ASN A 31 -17.19 11.85 -23.99
CA ASN A 31 -15.91 11.39 -24.53
C ASN A 31 -15.08 12.54 -25.15
N GLY A 32 -13.78 12.57 -24.88
CA GLY A 32 -12.85 13.62 -25.36
C GLY A 32 -12.99 14.98 -24.67
N LYS A 33 -14.03 15.22 -23.87
CA LYS A 33 -14.20 16.47 -23.15
C LYS A 33 -13.25 16.53 -21.95
N VAL A 34 -12.36 17.51 -21.99
CA VAL A 34 -11.35 17.73 -20.94
C VAL A 34 -12.02 18.00 -19.59
N ASN A 35 -11.52 17.32 -18.55
CA ASN A 35 -11.92 17.49 -17.15
C ASN A 35 -13.43 17.28 -16.90
N ASP A 36 -14.07 16.36 -17.64
CA ASP A 36 -15.50 16.08 -17.48
C ASP A 36 -15.82 15.04 -16.39
N LEU A 37 -14.82 14.22 -16.00
CA LEU A 37 -14.89 13.26 -14.89
C LEU A 37 -14.04 13.70 -13.68
N PHE A 38 -12.78 14.04 -13.93
CA PHE A 38 -11.86 14.60 -12.94
C PHE A 38 -11.75 16.11 -13.11
N LEU A 39 -11.49 16.83 -12.02
CA LEU A 39 -11.19 18.26 -12.07
C LEU A 39 -9.80 18.49 -12.70
N PRO A 40 -9.49 19.70 -13.20
CA PRO A 40 -8.14 20.05 -13.62
C PRO A 40 -7.16 19.87 -12.45
N ILE A 41 -5.95 19.37 -12.72
CA ILE A 41 -4.86 19.39 -11.75
C ILE A 41 -4.37 20.83 -11.65
N SER A 42 -4.33 21.37 -10.43
CA SER A 42 -3.86 22.74 -10.18
C SER A 42 -2.35 22.79 -9.90
N ASP A 43 -1.75 23.97 -10.02
CA ASP A 43 -0.33 24.19 -9.63
C ASP A 43 -0.09 23.84 -8.16
N ILE A 44 -1.11 23.98 -7.31
CA ILE A 44 -1.05 23.63 -5.89
C ILE A 44 -1.02 22.10 -5.73
N ASP A 45 -1.80 21.36 -6.53
CA ASP A 45 -1.82 19.89 -6.48
C ASP A 45 -0.46 19.30 -6.86
N HIS A 46 0.24 19.88 -7.84
CA HIS A 46 1.63 19.51 -8.15
C HIS A 46 2.63 19.96 -7.08
N ALA A 47 2.34 21.00 -6.30
CA ALA A 47 3.24 21.46 -5.25
C ALA A 47 3.14 20.62 -3.97
N GLN A 48 1.92 20.28 -3.53
CA GLN A 48 1.66 19.64 -2.24
C GLN A 48 1.23 18.17 -2.33
N SER A 49 1.09 17.65 -3.55
CA SER A 49 0.43 16.39 -3.88
C SER A 49 -1.11 16.43 -3.72
N ALA A 50 -1.83 15.58 -4.44
CA ALA A 50 -3.28 15.47 -4.34
C ALA A 50 -3.79 14.05 -4.61
N ILE A 51 -4.98 13.74 -4.08
CA ILE A 51 -5.73 12.53 -4.42
C ILE A 51 -7.16 12.92 -4.76
N ASP A 52 -7.62 12.51 -5.94
CA ASP A 52 -9.01 12.62 -6.35
C ASP A 52 -9.65 11.24 -6.44
N ILE A 53 -10.73 11.04 -5.69
CA ILE A 53 -11.55 9.84 -5.74
C ILE A 53 -12.89 10.24 -6.34
N VAL A 54 -13.27 9.61 -7.44
CA VAL A 54 -14.52 9.92 -8.15
C VAL A 54 -15.35 8.65 -8.27
N LYS A 55 -16.67 8.82 -8.31
CA LYS A 55 -17.61 7.75 -8.65
C LYS A 55 -18.17 7.98 -10.05
N CYS A 56 -18.32 6.94 -10.84
CA CYS A 56 -19.07 7.00 -12.11
C CYS A 56 -19.71 5.66 -12.45
N TYR A 57 -20.55 5.65 -13.50
CA TYR A 57 -21.44 4.55 -13.82
C TYR A 57 -21.34 4.09 -15.28
N PRO A 58 -20.41 3.18 -15.60
CA PRO A 58 -20.45 2.40 -16.83
C PRO A 58 -21.81 1.70 -16.96
N SER A 59 -22.54 2.00 -18.02
CA SER A 59 -23.92 1.59 -18.22
C SER A 59 -24.23 1.28 -19.67
N LEU A 60 -25.15 0.34 -19.89
CA LEU A 60 -25.81 0.11 -21.16
C LEU A 60 -27.04 1.03 -21.28
N ASP A 61 -27.10 1.86 -22.32
CA ASP A 61 -28.19 2.81 -22.60
C ASP A 61 -28.89 2.41 -23.92
N THR A 62 -29.65 1.32 -23.89
CA THR A 62 -30.47 0.85 -25.02
C THR A 62 -31.97 0.99 -24.72
N PRO A 63 -32.81 1.15 -25.76
CA PRO A 63 -34.26 1.24 -25.59
C PRO A 63 -34.94 -0.08 -25.21
N GLY A 64 -34.21 -1.20 -25.25
CA GLY A 64 -34.74 -2.53 -25.00
C GLY A 64 -34.36 -3.07 -23.62
N THR A 65 -34.44 -4.40 -23.53
CA THR A 65 -34.07 -5.21 -22.37
C THR A 65 -32.88 -6.10 -22.70
N GLU A 66 -32.01 -5.68 -23.64
CA GLU A 66 -30.84 -6.47 -24.01
C GLU A 66 -29.88 -6.57 -22.81
N THR A 67 -29.12 -7.67 -22.74
CA THR A 67 -28.11 -7.86 -21.69
C THR A 67 -26.73 -7.65 -22.28
N LEU A 68 -25.91 -6.82 -21.63
CA LEU A 68 -24.48 -6.76 -21.91
C LEU A 68 -23.78 -7.80 -21.02
N LEU A 69 -23.21 -8.82 -21.64
CA LEU A 69 -22.49 -9.90 -20.95
C LEU A 69 -21.08 -9.47 -20.58
N ASP A 70 -20.62 -9.93 -19.41
CA ASP A 70 -19.25 -9.73 -18.92
C ASP A 70 -18.77 -8.28 -19.04
N ALA A 71 -19.63 -7.33 -18.65
CA ALA A 71 -19.27 -5.92 -18.68
C ALA A 71 -18.03 -5.69 -17.81
N HIS A 72 -17.08 -4.91 -18.29
CA HIS A 72 -15.78 -4.72 -17.62
C HIS A 72 -15.16 -3.38 -17.98
N VAL A 73 -14.30 -2.90 -17.08
CA VAL A 73 -13.59 -1.63 -17.23
C VAL A 73 -12.10 -1.74 -16.89
N PHE A 74 -11.30 -0.88 -17.50
CA PHE A 74 -9.86 -0.74 -17.23
C PHE A 74 -9.34 0.56 -17.84
N PHE A 75 -8.22 1.09 -17.32
CA PHE A 75 -7.48 2.16 -18.00
C PHE A 75 -6.61 1.57 -19.11
N SER A 76 -6.79 2.00 -20.36
CA SER A 76 -6.04 1.43 -21.50
C SER A 76 -4.64 1.99 -21.69
N GLU A 77 -4.34 3.14 -21.09
CA GLU A 77 -3.04 3.81 -21.16
C GLU A 77 -2.78 4.55 -19.84
N PRO A 78 -1.55 4.49 -19.30
CA PRO A 78 -1.17 5.33 -18.17
C PRO A 78 -1.15 6.82 -18.59
N PRO A 79 -1.27 7.75 -17.63
CA PRO A 79 -1.00 9.16 -17.88
C PRO A 79 0.37 9.40 -18.54
N SER A 80 0.47 10.48 -19.31
CA SER A 80 1.73 10.93 -19.90
C SER A 80 2.64 11.63 -18.89
N ASP A 81 2.05 12.19 -17.84
CA ASP A 81 2.79 12.75 -16.71
C ASP A 81 3.21 11.64 -15.73
N PRO A 82 4.52 11.40 -15.52
CA PRO A 82 4.99 10.36 -14.59
C PRO A 82 4.63 10.64 -13.13
N LEU A 83 4.23 11.88 -12.78
CA LEU A 83 3.77 12.23 -11.43
C LEU A 83 2.28 11.91 -11.21
N VAL A 84 1.58 11.42 -12.22
CA VAL A 84 0.14 11.13 -12.15
C VAL A 84 -0.10 9.64 -12.31
N THR A 85 -0.78 9.06 -11.32
CA THR A 85 -1.17 7.65 -11.32
C THR A 85 -2.69 7.51 -11.32
N MET A 86 -3.20 6.51 -12.06
CA MET A 86 -4.63 6.22 -12.20
C MET A 86 -4.93 4.79 -11.76
N LEU A 87 -5.87 4.64 -10.83
CA LEU A 87 -6.28 3.37 -10.25
C LEU A 87 -7.81 3.22 -10.28
N LEU A 88 -8.30 1.99 -10.36
CA LEU A 88 -9.69 1.65 -10.04
C LEU A 88 -9.70 0.87 -8.73
N ALA A 89 -10.51 1.29 -7.76
CA ALA A 89 -10.76 0.52 -6.55
C ALA A 89 -12.07 -0.29 -6.70
N GLU A 90 -11.95 -1.61 -6.59
CA GLU A 90 -13.05 -2.57 -6.54
C GLU A 90 -13.31 -2.94 -5.08
N SER A 91 -14.50 -2.64 -4.56
CA SER A 91 -14.94 -3.04 -3.23
C SER A 91 -16.34 -3.62 -3.29
N SER A 92 -16.58 -4.74 -2.59
CA SER A 92 -17.93 -5.31 -2.43
C SER A 92 -18.85 -4.43 -1.59
N GLY A 93 -18.32 -3.48 -0.83
CA GLY A 93 -19.08 -2.51 -0.06
C GLY A 93 -19.64 -1.36 -0.90
N MET A 94 -19.18 -1.19 -2.14
CA MET A 94 -19.63 -0.11 -3.00
C MET A 94 -21.12 -0.25 -3.32
N THR A 95 -21.91 0.73 -2.88
CA THR A 95 -23.34 0.82 -3.22
C THR A 95 -23.59 2.04 -4.08
N ASP A 96 -24.74 2.12 -4.75
CA ASP A 96 -25.09 3.31 -5.52
C ASP A 96 -25.28 4.55 -4.66
N ALA A 97 -25.69 4.40 -3.41
CA ALA A 97 -25.83 5.53 -2.49
C ALA A 97 -24.48 6.00 -1.92
N ALA A 98 -23.41 5.20 -2.08
CA ALA A 98 -22.10 5.51 -1.53
C ALA A 98 -21.61 6.89 -1.97
N LYS A 99 -21.24 7.69 -0.98
CA LYS A 99 -20.60 8.99 -1.12
C LYS A 99 -19.10 8.87 -0.87
N LEU A 100 -18.38 9.97 -1.07
CA LEU A 100 -16.94 10.02 -0.90
C LEU A 100 -16.48 9.65 0.51
N SER A 101 -17.23 10.02 1.55
CA SER A 101 -16.97 9.56 2.92
C SER A 101 -16.98 8.03 3.03
N ASP A 102 -17.96 7.38 2.40
CA ASP A 102 -18.10 5.93 2.42
C ASP A 102 -17.01 5.27 1.59
N MET A 103 -16.66 5.87 0.44
CA MET A 103 -15.57 5.40 -0.42
C MET A 103 -14.21 5.46 0.28
N ARG A 104 -13.91 6.54 1.01
CA ARG A 104 -12.69 6.65 1.81
C ARG A 104 -12.65 5.59 2.92
N GLU A 105 -13.75 5.40 3.62
CA GLU A 105 -13.84 4.35 4.66
C GLU A 105 -13.64 2.95 4.08
N MET A 106 -14.11 2.68 2.85
CA MET A 106 -13.83 1.43 2.14
C MET A 106 -12.34 1.28 1.83
N LEU A 107 -11.67 2.32 1.35
CA LEU A 107 -10.22 2.27 1.10
C LEU A 107 -9.42 2.02 2.40
N GLU A 108 -9.86 2.64 3.50
CA GLU A 108 -9.27 2.48 4.83
C GLU A 108 -9.73 1.21 5.58
N SER A 109 -10.49 0.32 4.93
CA SER A 109 -11.00 -0.90 5.55
C SER A 109 -9.95 -2.02 5.63
N ASP A 110 -8.78 -1.82 5.01
CA ASP A 110 -7.70 -2.81 4.99
C ASP A 110 -7.09 -3.06 6.37
N VAL A 111 -7.13 -2.05 7.25
CA VAL A 111 -6.74 -2.19 8.66
C VAL A 111 -7.90 -1.81 9.55
N VAL A 112 -8.33 -2.77 10.37
CA VAL A 112 -9.43 -2.60 11.32
C VAL A 112 -8.99 -2.91 12.74
N ALA A 113 -9.70 -2.36 13.72
CA ALA A 113 -9.50 -2.69 15.12
C ALA A 113 -9.74 -4.19 15.36
N GLY A 114 -8.70 -4.87 15.83
CA GLY A 114 -8.65 -6.32 16.00
C GLY A 114 -8.81 -6.75 17.45
N GLN A 115 -7.95 -7.67 17.87
CA GLN A 115 -7.99 -8.23 19.23
C GLN A 115 -7.86 -7.14 20.30
N LYS A 116 -8.75 -7.18 21.29
CA LYS A 116 -8.66 -6.34 22.48
C LYS A 116 -7.42 -6.69 23.29
N LEU A 117 -6.58 -5.69 23.53
CA LEU A 117 -5.43 -5.78 24.42
C LEU A 117 -5.78 -5.35 25.84
N ARG A 118 -6.45 -4.22 26.01
CA ARG A 118 -6.82 -3.64 27.31
C ARG A 118 -8.15 -2.90 27.23
N ALA A 119 -9.00 -3.04 28.24
CA ALA A 119 -10.10 -2.11 28.49
C ALA A 119 -9.82 -1.24 29.72
N GLY A 120 -10.38 -0.02 29.73
CA GLY A 120 -10.29 0.90 30.85
C GLY A 120 -8.93 1.55 30.98
N MET A 121 -8.37 2.00 29.86
CA MET A 121 -7.22 2.90 29.90
C MET A 121 -7.57 4.20 30.61
N SER A 122 -6.53 4.92 31.07
CA SER A 122 -6.67 6.34 31.39
C SER A 122 -7.28 7.11 30.21
N GLY A 123 -8.17 8.06 30.50
CA GLY A 123 -8.77 8.92 29.49
C GLY A 123 -7.71 9.78 28.82
N PHE A 124 -7.82 9.92 27.51
CA PHE A 124 -6.92 10.76 26.73
C PHE A 124 -7.50 12.16 26.59
N LEU A 125 -6.61 13.16 26.64
CA LEU A 125 -6.92 14.50 26.15
C LEU A 125 -6.79 14.56 24.63
N GLN A 126 -7.47 15.55 24.03
CA GLN A 126 -7.31 15.83 22.61
C GLN A 126 -5.83 16.14 22.27
N TYR A 127 -5.34 15.53 21.20
CA TYR A 127 -3.97 15.54 20.69
C TYR A 127 -2.91 14.91 21.60
N GLN A 128 -3.32 14.20 22.65
CA GLN A 128 -2.39 13.43 23.45
C GLN A 128 -1.81 12.27 22.63
N ASN A 129 -0.49 12.13 22.66
CA ASN A 129 0.27 11.20 21.83
C ASN A 129 1.11 10.22 22.68
N ALA A 130 0.86 10.14 23.99
CA ALA A 130 1.59 9.25 24.89
C ALA A 130 0.76 8.81 26.10
N PHE A 131 1.07 7.62 26.64
CA PHE A 131 0.51 7.11 27.90
C PHE A 131 1.55 6.30 28.70
N SER A 132 1.33 6.17 30.02
CA SER A 132 2.22 5.42 30.91
C SER A 132 2.15 3.91 30.66
N THR A 133 3.29 3.21 30.69
CA THR A 133 3.36 1.74 30.58
C THR A 133 2.56 1.04 31.68
N ALA A 134 2.24 1.71 32.78
CA ALA A 134 1.35 1.19 33.82
C ALA A 134 -0.04 0.81 33.30
N ASN A 135 -0.54 1.47 32.23
CA ASN A 135 -1.80 1.10 31.59
C ASN A 135 -1.75 -0.28 30.88
N LEU A 136 -0.54 -0.82 30.66
CA LEU A 136 -0.33 -2.12 30.04
C LEU A 136 -0.18 -3.25 31.06
N GLU A 137 -0.03 -2.94 32.35
CA GLU A 137 0.16 -3.91 33.42
C GLU A 137 -1.14 -4.09 34.21
N ARG A 138 -1.85 -5.21 34.00
CA ARG A 138 -3.07 -5.53 34.76
C ARG A 138 -3.13 -7.01 35.07
N TRP A 139 -3.45 -7.32 36.33
CA TRP A 139 -3.68 -8.70 36.76
C TRP A 139 -5.15 -9.07 36.55
N ASP A 140 -5.45 -9.80 35.48
CA ASP A 140 -6.78 -10.35 35.23
C ASP A 140 -6.83 -11.84 35.58
N TYR A 141 -7.52 -12.19 36.68
CA TYR A 141 -7.71 -13.57 37.10
C TYR A 141 -8.67 -14.36 36.21
N ALA A 142 -9.50 -13.69 35.40
CA ALA A 142 -10.48 -14.32 34.53
C ALA A 142 -9.90 -14.70 33.15
N GLY A 143 -8.68 -14.26 32.82
CA GLY A 143 -8.00 -14.58 31.57
C GLY A 143 -8.64 -13.96 30.32
N ASN A 144 -9.47 -12.92 30.47
CA ASN A 144 -10.15 -12.25 29.38
C ASN A 144 -9.23 -11.23 28.67
N GLU A 145 -8.15 -10.81 29.33
CA GLU A 145 -7.12 -9.91 28.80
C GLU A 145 -5.71 -10.51 28.97
N PRO A 146 -4.78 -10.31 28.02
CA PRO A 146 -3.42 -10.84 28.14
C PRO A 146 -2.70 -10.27 29.37
N GLN A 147 -1.98 -11.06 30.16
CA GLN A 147 -1.37 -10.55 31.41
C GLN A 147 -0.30 -9.46 31.15
N TYR A 148 0.46 -9.58 30.06
CA TYR A 148 1.48 -8.61 29.65
C TYR A 148 1.24 -8.16 28.21
N VAL A 149 1.21 -6.86 27.98
CA VAL A 149 1.14 -6.25 26.63
C VAL A 149 2.44 -5.52 26.39
N TYR A 150 3.15 -5.90 25.32
CA TYR A 150 4.40 -5.27 24.91
C TYR A 150 4.17 -4.56 23.58
N LEU A 151 4.35 -3.24 23.58
CA LEU A 151 4.31 -2.42 22.38
C LEU A 151 5.73 -1.97 22.02
N ARG A 152 6.13 -2.18 20.77
CA ARG A 152 7.44 -1.80 20.23
C ARG A 152 7.29 -0.64 19.26
N ALA A 153 8.37 0.11 19.07
CA ALA A 153 8.42 1.13 18.03
C ALA A 153 8.12 0.51 16.65
N GLY A 154 7.15 1.09 15.95
CA GLY A 154 6.65 0.66 14.66
C GLY A 154 5.33 -0.13 14.72
N ASP A 155 4.88 -0.59 15.89
CA ASP A 155 3.60 -1.30 16.02
C ASP A 155 2.44 -0.35 15.75
N ILE A 156 1.44 -0.80 14.99
CA ILE A 156 0.21 -0.05 14.76
C ILE A 156 -0.84 -0.53 15.79
N ILE A 157 -1.42 0.41 16.51
CA ILE A 157 -2.43 0.18 17.53
C ILE A 157 -3.73 0.91 17.18
N ALA A 158 -4.84 0.42 17.73
CA ALA A 158 -6.12 1.10 17.69
C ALA A 158 -6.58 1.44 19.11
N ILE A 159 -7.00 2.69 19.34
CA ILE A 159 -7.59 3.19 20.58
C ILE A 159 -9.03 3.56 20.28
N SER A 160 -9.98 2.88 20.92
CA SER A 160 -11.41 3.03 20.64
C SER A 160 -12.22 3.39 21.88
N VAL A 161 -13.31 4.13 21.68
CA VAL A 161 -14.35 4.35 22.69
C VAL A 161 -15.48 3.35 22.45
N GLU A 162 -15.71 2.45 23.40
CA GLU A 162 -16.63 1.32 23.27
C GLU A 162 -17.59 1.22 24.46
N TYR A 163 -18.89 1.16 24.15
CA TYR A 163 -19.97 0.93 25.11
C TYR A 163 -21.25 0.53 24.35
N GLY A 164 -22.17 -0.18 25.00
CA GLY A 164 -23.48 -0.57 24.47
C GLY A 164 -24.53 0.54 24.55
N GLY A 165 -25.72 0.31 24.01
CA GLY A 165 -26.84 1.28 24.07
C GLY A 165 -26.75 2.43 23.05
N ASN A 166 -27.43 3.55 23.33
CA ASN A 166 -27.47 4.70 22.41
C ASN A 166 -26.15 5.48 22.41
N GLU A 167 -25.83 6.15 21.30
CA GLU A 167 -24.66 7.04 21.20
C GLU A 167 -24.70 8.15 22.28
N ASP A 168 -23.60 8.34 23.00
CA ASP A 168 -23.41 9.42 23.96
C ASP A 168 -22.84 10.67 23.27
N GLY A 169 -23.39 11.85 23.58
CA GLY A 169 -22.99 13.09 22.92
C GLY A 169 -21.63 13.65 23.36
N ASN A 170 -21.13 13.28 24.54
CA ASN A 170 -19.81 13.70 25.03
C ASN A 170 -18.72 12.70 24.64
N TRP A 171 -19.10 11.42 24.53
CA TRP A 171 -18.18 10.31 24.24
C TRP A 171 -18.64 9.52 23.02
N PRO A 172 -18.59 10.08 21.80
CA PRO A 172 -18.95 9.33 20.60
C PRO A 172 -18.03 8.11 20.40
N ARG A 173 -18.56 7.05 19.80
CA ARG A 173 -17.83 5.82 19.45
C ARG A 173 -16.89 6.09 18.30
N LEU A 174 -15.68 6.49 18.65
CA LEU A 174 -14.61 6.78 17.70
C LEU A 174 -13.46 5.79 17.90
N THR A 175 -12.75 5.52 16.82
CA THR A 175 -11.54 4.70 16.81
C THR A 175 -10.40 5.50 16.22
N HIS A 176 -9.28 5.56 16.93
CA HIS A 176 -8.04 6.21 16.51
C HIS A 176 -6.97 5.16 16.22
N TYR A 177 -6.30 5.28 15.07
CA TYR A 177 -5.19 4.41 14.71
C TYR A 177 -3.89 5.21 14.83
N ALA A 178 -2.89 4.62 15.47
CA ALA A 178 -1.59 5.25 15.67
C ALA A 178 -0.45 4.25 15.56
N GLN A 179 0.72 4.73 15.15
CA GLN A 179 1.96 3.98 15.17
C GLN A 179 2.76 4.33 16.42
N VAL A 180 3.18 3.32 17.18
CA VAL A 180 4.06 3.49 18.33
C VAL A 180 5.42 4.00 17.87
N THR A 181 5.85 5.16 18.35
CA THR A 181 7.15 5.77 18.03
C THR A 181 8.21 5.39 19.07
N GLN A 182 7.78 5.13 20.31
CA GLN A 182 8.63 4.68 21.39
C GLN A 182 7.96 3.55 22.18
N GLY A 183 8.56 2.36 22.13
CA GLY A 183 8.16 1.22 22.95
C GLY A 183 8.70 1.30 24.37
N GLY A 184 7.97 0.76 25.34
CA GLY A 184 8.41 0.73 26.73
C GLY A 184 9.62 -0.19 26.89
N GLN A 185 10.74 0.31 27.40
CA GLN A 185 11.85 -0.55 27.84
C GLN A 185 11.43 -1.32 29.10
N ASN A 186 12.03 -2.50 29.31
CA ASN A 186 11.80 -3.52 30.36
C ASN A 186 11.82 -3.03 31.84
N SER A 187 11.16 -1.93 32.17
CA SER A 187 11.05 -1.38 33.51
C SER A 187 9.66 -0.77 33.71
N SER A 188 9.08 -1.01 34.88
CA SER A 188 7.71 -0.66 35.27
C SER A 188 7.42 0.86 35.37
N ARG A 189 8.26 1.70 34.75
CA ARG A 189 8.19 3.18 34.75
C ARG A 189 8.60 3.76 33.39
N GLY A 190 7.92 3.37 32.32
CA GLY A 190 8.11 3.89 30.97
C GLY A 190 6.92 4.72 30.47
N MET A 191 7.14 5.45 29.38
CA MET A 191 6.08 6.04 28.57
C MET A 191 6.04 5.30 27.23
N ILE A 192 4.83 5.07 26.73
CA ILE A 192 4.58 4.72 25.33
C ILE A 192 4.25 6.01 24.60
N ALA A 193 4.99 6.32 23.54
CA ALA A 193 4.66 7.40 22.62
C ALA A 193 4.19 6.82 21.28
N PHE A 194 3.26 7.49 20.63
CA PHE A 194 2.67 7.08 19.37
C PHE A 194 2.32 8.31 18.53
N GLU A 195 2.27 8.15 17.21
CA GLU A 195 1.86 9.21 16.29
C GLU A 195 0.87 8.65 15.25
N PRO A 196 -0.14 9.41 14.81
CA PRO A 196 -0.47 10.76 15.30
C PRO A 196 -1.12 10.74 16.70
N GLY A 197 -1.09 11.87 17.40
CA GLY A 197 -1.86 12.08 18.64
C GLY A 197 -3.38 11.92 18.43
N ILE A 198 -4.11 11.51 19.47
CA ILE A 198 -5.54 11.19 19.36
C ILE A 198 -6.39 12.46 19.12
N PRO A 199 -7.21 12.56 18.06
CA PRO A 199 -7.85 13.82 17.68
C PRO A 199 -9.11 14.17 18.52
N PHE A 200 -9.49 13.32 19.47
CA PHE A 200 -10.63 13.49 20.36
C PHE A 200 -10.27 13.05 21.79
N ALA A 201 -11.02 13.53 22.78
CA ALA A 201 -10.88 13.06 24.16
C ALA A 201 -11.57 11.71 24.35
N THR A 202 -11.05 10.89 25.27
CA THR A 202 -11.68 9.60 25.63
C THR A 202 -12.03 9.56 27.11
N PRO A 203 -13.07 8.80 27.50
CA PRO A 203 -13.50 8.74 28.90
C PRO A 203 -12.43 8.08 29.78
N ASP A 204 -12.27 8.60 31.00
CA ASP A 204 -11.50 7.92 32.04
C ASP A 204 -12.12 6.56 32.40
N SER A 205 -11.29 5.67 32.94
CA SER A 205 -11.66 4.28 33.21
C SER A 205 -12.88 4.09 34.14
N ASP A 206 -13.19 5.08 34.98
CA ASP A 206 -14.29 5.10 35.94
C ASP A 206 -15.56 5.81 35.45
N VAL A 207 -15.51 6.44 34.26
CA VAL A 207 -16.68 7.07 33.64
C VAL A 207 -17.68 5.99 33.21
N VAL A 208 -18.94 6.16 33.63
CA VAL A 208 -20.04 5.25 33.32
C VAL A 208 -20.85 5.79 32.14
N ILE A 209 -20.99 5.00 31.07
CA ILE A 209 -21.78 5.33 29.87
C ILE A 209 -22.74 4.18 29.60
N ASN A 210 -24.05 4.43 29.59
CA ASN A 210 -25.08 3.38 29.38
C ASN A 210 -24.96 2.15 30.29
N ASN A 211 -24.48 2.34 31.53
CA ASN A 211 -24.13 1.30 32.53
C ASN A 211 -22.85 0.51 32.24
N ASP A 212 -22.13 0.83 31.17
CA ASP A 212 -20.80 0.30 30.91
C ASP A 212 -19.73 1.20 31.55
N THR A 213 -18.62 0.58 31.95
CA THR A 213 -17.40 1.25 32.44
C THR A 213 -16.22 0.76 31.60
N GLN A 214 -15.04 1.35 31.79
CA GLN A 214 -13.82 0.94 31.08
C GLN A 214 -13.91 1.15 29.55
N CYS A 215 -14.58 2.23 29.14
CA CYS A 215 -14.97 2.47 27.75
C CYS A 215 -13.80 2.88 26.82
N THR A 216 -12.64 3.29 27.35
CA THR A 216 -11.43 3.50 26.52
C THR A 216 -10.67 2.18 26.38
N VAL A 217 -10.56 1.68 25.15
CA VAL A 217 -10.06 0.33 24.82
C VAL A 217 -8.85 0.41 23.90
N LEU A 218 -7.79 -0.32 24.25
CA LEU A 218 -6.62 -0.55 23.39
C LEU A 218 -6.77 -1.88 22.66
N ARG A 219 -6.50 -1.87 21.35
CA ARG A 219 -6.56 -3.05 20.48
C ARG A 219 -5.32 -3.17 19.61
N MET A 220 -4.99 -4.40 19.25
CA MET A 220 -4.17 -4.64 18.07
C MET A 220 -5.00 -4.34 16.82
N ILE A 221 -4.32 -4.20 15.69
CA ILE A 221 -4.99 -4.15 14.39
C ILE A 221 -5.11 -5.56 13.79
N ASN A 222 -6.14 -5.75 12.97
CA ASN A 222 -6.22 -6.83 12.00
C ASN A 222 -6.03 -6.24 10.61
N ARG A 223 -5.36 -6.98 9.72
CA ARG A 223 -5.24 -6.63 8.31
C ARG A 223 -6.14 -7.56 7.50
N THR A 224 -7.05 -6.98 6.73
CA THR A 224 -7.93 -7.70 5.82
C THR A 224 -8.09 -6.89 4.55
N SER A 225 -7.47 -7.31 3.46
CA SER A 225 -7.69 -6.61 2.19
C SER A 225 -9.07 -6.94 1.64
N GLN A 226 -9.98 -5.96 1.63
CA GLN A 226 -11.31 -6.08 1.02
C GLN A 226 -11.43 -5.31 -0.29
N VAL A 227 -10.43 -4.48 -0.60
CA VAL A 227 -10.38 -3.68 -1.81
C VAL A 227 -9.34 -4.25 -2.77
N LYS A 228 -9.73 -4.49 -4.02
CA LYS A 228 -8.78 -4.77 -5.09
C LYS A 228 -8.50 -3.49 -5.86
N TYR A 229 -7.24 -3.25 -6.15
CA TYR A 229 -6.81 -2.13 -6.97
C TYR A 229 -6.48 -2.62 -8.38
N HIS A 230 -6.98 -1.93 -9.39
CA HIS A 230 -6.68 -2.21 -10.79
C HIS A 230 -5.95 -1.01 -11.38
N GLY A 231 -4.69 -1.23 -11.73
CA GLY A 231 -3.84 -0.22 -12.35
C GLY A 231 -3.46 -0.57 -13.78
N VAL A 232 -2.52 0.20 -14.30
CA VAL A 232 -1.98 0.06 -15.65
C VAL A 232 -0.46 0.19 -15.61
N SER A 233 0.23 -0.71 -16.29
CA SER A 233 1.68 -0.71 -16.46
C SER A 233 2.03 -0.93 -17.94
N LYS A 234 3.32 -0.96 -18.27
CA LYS A 234 3.82 -1.27 -19.61
C LYS A 234 4.68 -2.53 -19.58
N LEU A 235 4.80 -3.17 -20.73
CA LEU A 235 5.75 -4.25 -20.94
C LEU A 235 7.19 -3.72 -20.85
N ALA A 236 7.97 -4.28 -19.93
CA ALA A 236 9.40 -4.02 -19.81
C ALA A 236 10.23 -4.71 -20.92
N GLU A 237 9.66 -5.73 -21.57
CA GLU A 237 10.24 -6.39 -22.73
C GLU A 237 9.15 -6.90 -23.69
N ALA A 238 9.48 -7.11 -24.97
CA ALA A 238 8.53 -7.68 -25.91
C ALA A 238 8.15 -9.12 -25.51
N SER A 239 6.87 -9.48 -25.58
CA SER A 239 6.39 -10.80 -25.16
C SER A 239 5.37 -11.42 -26.12
N VAL A 240 5.43 -12.74 -26.23
CA VAL A 240 4.45 -13.64 -26.87
C VAL A 240 4.20 -14.88 -25.99
N GLY A 241 4.84 -14.93 -24.82
CA GLY A 241 4.89 -16.11 -23.96
C GLY A 241 3.81 -16.12 -22.89
N GLN A 242 3.99 -16.99 -21.89
CA GLN A 242 3.19 -16.99 -20.67
C GLN A 242 3.76 -16.06 -19.58
N ILE A 243 5.02 -15.67 -19.71
CA ILE A 243 5.68 -14.76 -18.77
C ILE A 243 5.67 -13.38 -19.40
N LEU A 244 5.10 -12.41 -18.68
CA LEU A 244 5.15 -11.00 -19.04
C LEU A 244 6.01 -10.28 -18.03
N LYS A 245 7.08 -9.65 -18.49
CA LYS A 245 7.80 -8.66 -17.69
C LYS A 245 7.09 -7.32 -17.85
N VAL A 246 6.69 -6.76 -16.72
CA VAL A 246 6.03 -5.45 -16.64
C VAL A 246 6.95 -4.51 -15.87
N GLU A 247 6.87 -3.22 -16.17
CA GLU A 247 7.65 -2.19 -15.46
C GLU A 247 7.32 -2.19 -13.96
N GLU A 248 6.04 -2.36 -13.63
CA GLU A 248 5.55 -2.27 -12.25
C GLU A 248 4.42 -3.27 -12.00
N THR A 249 4.35 -3.80 -10.78
CA THR A 249 3.23 -4.62 -10.28
C THR A 249 2.52 -4.02 -9.07
N VAL A 250 3.08 -2.94 -8.52
CA VAL A 250 2.57 -2.18 -7.38
C VAL A 250 2.58 -0.69 -7.76
N GLN A 251 1.61 0.07 -7.28
CA GLN A 251 1.54 1.53 -7.47
C GLN A 251 1.14 2.23 -6.17
N GLY A 252 1.48 3.52 -6.07
CA GLY A 252 1.10 4.35 -4.94
C GLY A 252 -0.38 4.76 -5.01
N LEU A 253 -1.18 4.33 -4.03
CA LEU A 253 -2.48 4.91 -3.69
C LEU A 253 -2.33 6.26 -2.98
N LEU A 254 -1.20 6.46 -2.29
CA LEU A 254 -0.84 7.73 -1.67
C LEU A 254 0.32 8.37 -2.42
N PRO A 255 0.33 9.71 -2.56
CA PRO A 255 1.50 10.39 -3.06
C PRO A 255 2.63 10.31 -2.04
N THR A 256 3.84 10.08 -2.51
CA THR A 256 5.05 10.09 -1.68
C THR A 256 5.95 11.23 -2.12
N VAL A 257 6.78 11.70 -1.20
CA VAL A 257 7.89 12.61 -1.50
C VAL A 257 9.17 11.90 -1.09
N SER A 258 10.01 11.59 -2.07
CA SER A 258 11.31 10.99 -1.79
C SER A 258 12.27 12.06 -1.24
N SER A 259 12.88 11.76 -0.11
CA SER A 259 13.92 12.58 0.52
C SER A 259 15.18 11.76 0.66
N LEU A 260 16.33 12.39 0.41
CA LEU A 260 17.63 11.74 0.58
C LEU A 260 18.19 12.04 1.97
N VAL A 261 18.38 11.00 2.78
CA VAL A 261 19.05 11.09 4.08
C VAL A 261 20.46 10.55 3.92
N SER A 262 21.46 11.39 4.20
CA SER A 262 22.87 11.00 4.11
C SER A 262 23.41 10.53 5.46
N HIS A 263 24.14 9.41 5.45
CA HIS A 263 24.82 8.84 6.61
C HIS A 263 26.34 8.81 6.36
N PRO A 264 27.04 9.93 6.64
CA PRO A 264 28.49 9.99 6.47
C PRO A 264 29.23 9.34 7.65
N GLY A 265 30.43 8.80 7.38
CA GLY A 265 31.41 8.40 8.38
C GLY A 265 31.05 7.13 9.15
N LEU A 266 30.23 6.25 8.60
CA LEU A 266 29.90 4.97 9.21
C LEU A 266 31.14 4.09 9.31
N SER A 267 31.23 3.29 10.36
CA SER A 267 32.36 2.40 10.60
C SER A 267 31.90 0.96 10.83
N LEU A 268 32.84 0.02 10.72
CA LEU A 268 32.62 -1.38 11.06
C LEU A 268 32.86 -1.69 12.55
N SER A 269 33.32 -0.69 13.31
CA SER A 269 33.61 -0.76 14.74
C SER A 269 32.34 -0.95 15.56
N THR A 270 32.31 -1.94 16.45
CA THR A 270 31.14 -2.16 17.33
C THR A 270 31.24 -1.34 18.61
N ASN A 271 30.20 -0.59 18.98
CA ASN A 271 30.09 0.14 20.25
C ASN A 271 31.29 1.07 20.57
N GLY A 272 31.90 1.66 19.55
CA GLY A 272 33.08 2.53 19.71
C GLY A 272 34.39 1.79 19.99
N ALA A 273 34.39 0.46 19.96
CA ALA A 273 35.59 -0.37 20.03
C ALA A 273 36.13 -0.68 18.63
N ASP A 274 37.46 -0.78 18.47
CA ASP A 274 38.13 -1.18 17.22
C ASP A 274 37.97 -2.69 16.91
N LEU A 275 36.81 -3.22 17.25
CA LEU A 275 36.37 -4.59 17.08
C LEU A 275 35.54 -4.68 15.79
N VAL A 276 35.96 -5.55 14.88
CA VAL A 276 35.28 -5.84 13.62
C VAL A 276 34.70 -7.25 13.68
N LYS A 277 33.37 -7.38 13.56
CA LYS A 277 32.69 -8.68 13.48
C LYS A 277 32.84 -9.25 12.07
N LYS A 278 32.94 -10.58 11.96
CA LYS A 278 32.90 -11.31 10.70
C LYS A 278 31.44 -11.61 10.37
N THR A 279 31.03 -11.36 9.14
CA THR A 279 29.66 -11.60 8.67
C THR A 279 29.62 -12.77 7.69
N LEU A 280 28.62 -13.64 7.83
CA LEU A 280 28.27 -14.67 6.85
C LEU A 280 26.83 -14.47 6.39
N THR A 281 26.56 -14.83 5.14
CA THR A 281 25.27 -14.61 4.49
C THR A 281 24.73 -15.89 3.87
N GLN A 282 23.41 -16.08 3.98
CA GLN A 282 22.66 -17.07 3.22
C GLN A 282 21.45 -16.41 2.55
N VAL A 283 21.02 -16.97 1.42
CA VAL A 283 19.79 -16.53 0.76
C VAL A 283 18.59 -17.10 1.53
N ALA A 284 17.65 -16.22 1.85
CA ALA A 284 16.40 -16.53 2.51
C ALA A 284 15.56 -17.47 1.63
N THR A 285 15.13 -18.56 2.24
CA THR A 285 14.16 -19.50 1.69
C THR A 285 12.86 -19.42 2.49
N SER A 286 11.91 -20.32 2.25
CA SER A 286 10.72 -20.46 3.10
C SER A 286 11.01 -21.03 4.50
N ALA A 287 12.27 -21.36 4.80
CA ALA A 287 12.72 -21.84 6.10
C ALA A 287 12.78 -20.72 7.15
N GLN A 288 12.52 -21.10 8.40
CA GLN A 288 12.58 -20.21 9.57
C GLN A 288 13.86 -20.44 10.41
N THR A 289 14.58 -21.53 10.15
CA THR A 289 15.85 -21.87 10.81
C THR A 289 16.97 -21.91 9.78
N TYR A 290 18.08 -21.25 10.09
CA TYR A 290 19.28 -21.15 9.26
C TYR A 290 20.48 -21.66 10.03
N LEU A 291 21.36 -22.40 9.36
CA LEU A 291 22.55 -23.02 9.95
C LEU A 291 23.79 -22.46 9.25
N PHE A 292 24.63 -21.74 9.99
CA PHE A 292 25.86 -21.16 9.47
C PHE A 292 27.06 -21.95 9.96
N SER A 293 27.74 -22.66 9.05
CA SER A 293 29.01 -23.31 9.37
C SER A 293 30.10 -22.25 9.59
N VAL A 294 30.69 -22.24 10.77
CA VAL A 294 31.74 -21.30 11.18
C VAL A 294 33.03 -22.05 11.50
N THR A 295 34.15 -21.57 10.98
CA THR A 295 35.48 -22.14 11.26
C THR A 295 36.06 -21.67 12.59
N ASP A 296 35.53 -20.58 13.10
CA ASP A 296 36.07 -19.81 14.21
C ASP A 296 34.95 -18.96 14.80
N VAL A 297 34.72 -19.03 16.11
CA VAL A 297 33.79 -18.17 16.85
C VAL A 297 34.34 -18.00 18.27
N LEU A 298 34.47 -16.77 18.72
CA LEU A 298 34.94 -16.44 20.07
C LEU A 298 33.73 -16.29 20.99
N GLN A 299 33.75 -17.00 22.12
CA GLN A 299 32.77 -16.85 23.20
C GLN A 299 33.49 -16.56 24.50
N SER A 300 32.97 -15.60 25.28
CA SER A 300 33.49 -15.21 26.59
C SER A 300 32.41 -14.45 27.37
N ASP A 301 32.72 -14.10 28.61
CA ASP A 301 31.90 -13.36 29.56
C ASP A 301 32.44 -11.94 29.84
N LEU A 302 33.32 -11.42 28.98
CA LEU A 302 33.87 -10.07 29.09
C LEU A 302 32.76 -9.01 28.99
N ALA A 303 32.46 -8.33 30.09
CA ALA A 303 31.27 -7.49 30.23
C ALA A 303 31.13 -6.33 29.22
N THR A 304 32.22 -5.85 28.64
CA THR A 304 32.26 -4.74 27.68
C THR A 304 32.06 -5.19 26.23
N VAL A 305 32.02 -6.49 25.97
CA VAL A 305 31.92 -7.06 24.63
C VAL A 305 30.72 -8.00 24.54
N ASP A 306 29.88 -7.81 23.53
CA ASP A 306 28.80 -8.74 23.23
C ASP A 306 29.28 -9.84 22.29
N PHE A 307 29.45 -11.06 22.84
CA PHE A 307 29.85 -12.25 22.11
C PHE A 307 28.68 -13.02 21.48
N VAL A 308 27.44 -12.60 21.74
CA VAL A 308 26.28 -13.23 21.10
C VAL A 308 26.33 -12.88 19.61
N PRO A 309 26.29 -13.88 18.71
CA PRO A 309 26.18 -13.60 17.29
C PRO A 309 24.93 -12.79 17.00
N GLU A 310 25.02 -11.83 16.09
CA GLU A 310 23.89 -10.99 15.71
C GLU A 310 23.33 -11.47 14.38
N ILE A 311 22.02 -11.70 14.33
CA ILE A 311 21.31 -12.04 13.10
C ILE A 311 20.61 -10.81 12.55
N GLN A 312 20.59 -10.66 11.22
CA GLN A 312 19.74 -9.71 10.51
C GLN A 312 18.98 -10.40 9.38
N TYR A 313 17.72 -10.05 9.20
CA TYR A 313 16.85 -10.56 8.12
C TYR A 313 15.72 -9.59 7.80
N THR A 314 15.16 -9.69 6.59
CA THR A 314 13.99 -8.91 6.18
C THR A 314 12.73 -9.79 6.24
N ALA A 315 11.65 -9.27 6.81
CA ALA A 315 10.33 -9.91 6.75
C ALA A 315 9.25 -8.85 6.55
N ASN A 316 8.35 -9.06 5.60
CA ASN A 316 7.34 -8.10 5.15
C ASN A 316 7.94 -6.71 4.85
N GLY A 317 9.08 -6.67 4.15
CA GLY A 317 9.77 -5.43 3.79
C GLY A 317 10.45 -4.70 4.96
N LYS A 318 10.44 -5.24 6.19
CA LYS A 318 11.06 -4.64 7.37
C LYS A 318 12.28 -5.43 7.84
N LEU A 319 13.34 -4.73 8.21
CA LEU A 319 14.53 -5.32 8.84
C LEU A 319 14.26 -5.68 10.30
N TYR A 320 14.71 -6.87 10.68
CA TYR A 320 14.75 -7.36 12.04
C TYR A 320 16.18 -7.73 12.43
N SER A 321 16.52 -7.59 13.72
CA SER A 321 17.87 -7.92 14.22
C SER A 321 17.88 -8.46 15.65
N GLY A 322 18.94 -9.20 16.00
CA GLY A 322 19.34 -9.58 17.36
C GLY A 322 18.26 -10.30 18.19
N ALA A 323 17.35 -9.55 18.80
CA ALA A 323 16.28 -10.02 19.69
C ALA A 323 15.15 -10.78 18.99
N ASP A 324 15.10 -10.78 17.65
CA ASP A 324 14.07 -11.46 16.84
C ASP A 324 14.53 -12.81 16.26
N ALA A 325 15.51 -13.45 16.91
CA ALA A 325 15.94 -14.81 16.62
C ALA A 325 16.43 -15.53 17.89
N ILE A 326 16.19 -16.84 17.96
CA ILE A 326 16.84 -17.71 18.95
C ILE A 326 18.14 -18.19 18.32
N ILE A 327 19.26 -17.86 18.97
CA ILE A 327 20.61 -18.16 18.47
C ILE A 327 21.28 -19.15 19.40
N THR A 328 21.83 -20.22 18.81
CA THR A 328 22.62 -21.22 19.53
C THR A 328 23.93 -21.42 18.79
N VAL A 329 25.03 -21.43 19.54
CA VAL A 329 26.37 -21.71 19.01
C VAL A 329 26.78 -23.09 19.51
N ALA A 330 27.08 -24.01 18.59
CA ALA A 330 27.51 -25.37 18.93
C ALA A 330 28.44 -25.92 17.84
N ASN A 331 29.53 -26.58 18.23
CA ASN A 331 30.41 -27.38 17.34
C ASN A 331 30.63 -26.80 15.93
N ASN A 332 31.27 -25.64 15.81
CA ASN A 332 31.58 -24.98 14.53
C ASN A 332 30.33 -24.61 13.70
N GLU A 333 29.19 -24.40 14.34
CA GLU A 333 27.95 -23.98 13.70
C GLU A 333 27.22 -22.94 14.56
N ILE A 334 26.65 -21.94 13.89
CA ILE A 334 25.69 -21.00 14.49
C ILE A 334 24.32 -21.36 13.92
N SER A 335 23.42 -21.80 14.79
CA SER A 335 22.03 -22.05 14.47
C SER A 335 21.19 -20.84 14.86
N ALA A 336 20.44 -20.29 13.90
CA ALA A 336 19.56 -19.16 14.10
C ALA A 336 18.13 -19.53 13.71
N THR A 337 17.21 -19.48 14.67
CA THR A 337 15.77 -19.67 14.43
C THR A 337 15.06 -18.32 14.51
N LEU A 338 14.61 -17.82 13.36
CA LEU A 338 14.01 -16.50 13.21
C LEU A 338 12.60 -16.47 13.82
N SER A 339 12.24 -15.38 14.50
CA SER A 339 10.88 -15.23 15.05
C SER A 339 9.80 -15.06 13.98
N ARG A 340 10.19 -14.73 12.73
CA ARG A 340 9.30 -14.55 11.57
C ARG A 340 9.89 -15.23 10.35
N LYS A 341 9.06 -15.55 9.37
CA LYS A 341 9.55 -16.03 8.07
C LYS A 341 10.20 -14.87 7.32
N PRO A 342 11.43 -15.04 6.81
CA PRO A 342 12.06 -14.01 6.01
C PRO A 342 11.43 -13.95 4.62
N ASP A 343 11.51 -12.79 3.98
CA ASP A 343 11.06 -12.61 2.61
C ASP A 343 11.96 -13.43 1.68
N ILE A 344 11.36 -14.19 0.77
CA ILE A 344 12.10 -15.12 -0.10
C ILE A 344 13.10 -14.33 -0.97
N ASN A 345 14.28 -14.92 -1.20
CA ASN A 345 15.38 -14.32 -1.96
C ASN A 345 16.03 -13.07 -1.33
N THR A 346 15.70 -12.73 -0.07
CA THR A 346 16.44 -11.71 0.70
C THR A 346 17.65 -12.32 1.42
N ALA A 347 18.53 -11.51 2.00
CA ALA A 347 19.69 -12.01 2.74
C ALA A 347 19.35 -12.28 4.21
N VAL A 348 19.79 -13.42 4.74
CA VAL A 348 19.87 -13.70 6.19
C VAL A 348 21.35 -13.70 6.57
N THR A 349 21.75 -12.76 7.43
CA THR A 349 23.15 -12.57 7.80
C THR A 349 23.40 -12.84 9.26
N VAL A 350 24.54 -13.47 9.58
CA VAL A 350 25.04 -13.61 10.94
C VAL A 350 26.37 -12.89 11.09
N SER A 351 26.51 -12.07 12.12
CA SER A 351 27.74 -11.35 12.47
C SER A 351 28.27 -11.86 13.80
N TYR A 352 29.55 -12.25 13.86
CA TYR A 352 30.15 -12.85 15.06
C TYR A 352 31.62 -12.44 15.25
N ILE A 353 32.17 -12.66 16.45
CA ILE A 353 33.58 -12.35 16.76
C ILE A 353 34.45 -13.56 16.42
N SER A 354 35.49 -13.35 15.60
CA SER A 354 36.43 -14.39 15.19
C SER A 354 37.39 -14.76 16.32
N SER A 355 37.48 -16.06 16.65
CA SER A 355 38.47 -16.59 17.61
C SER A 355 39.88 -16.76 17.02
N ILE A 356 40.03 -16.60 15.70
CA ILE A 356 41.34 -16.56 15.04
C ILE A 356 41.91 -15.14 15.12
N ARG A 357 41.07 -14.13 14.92
CA ARG A 357 41.46 -12.71 14.94
C ARG A 357 41.70 -12.21 16.36
N TYR A 358 40.79 -12.56 17.28
CA TYR A 358 40.78 -12.05 18.64
C TYR A 358 40.91 -13.17 19.68
N ALA A 359 41.53 -12.84 20.81
CA ALA A 359 41.55 -13.67 22.00
C ALA A 359 41.28 -12.81 23.24
N VAL A 360 40.77 -13.42 24.30
CA VAL A 360 40.60 -12.74 25.58
C VAL A 360 41.91 -12.79 26.35
N HIS A 361 42.43 -11.63 26.73
CA HIS A 361 43.57 -11.53 27.62
C HIS A 361 43.11 -11.24 29.04
N TYR A 362 43.55 -12.10 29.97
CA TYR A 362 43.35 -11.90 31.40
C TYR A 362 44.64 -11.36 32.02
N TYR A 363 44.57 -10.26 32.75
CA TYR A 363 45.76 -9.58 33.31
C TYR A 363 46.66 -10.45 34.21
N ALA A 364 46.13 -11.52 34.79
CA ALA A 364 46.93 -12.46 35.58
C ALA A 364 47.94 -13.26 34.72
N GLU A 365 47.72 -13.32 33.40
CA GLU A 365 48.56 -14.05 32.46
C GLU A 365 49.63 -13.12 31.84
N PRO A 366 50.77 -13.66 31.38
CA PRO A 366 51.73 -12.88 30.60
C PRO A 366 51.08 -12.28 29.35
N PHE A 367 51.42 -11.03 29.03
CA PHE A 367 50.90 -10.38 27.84
C PHE A 367 51.38 -11.11 26.57
N PRO A 368 50.47 -11.47 25.64
CA PRO A 368 50.83 -12.25 24.47
C PRO A 368 51.71 -11.43 23.52
N ALA A 369 52.79 -12.05 23.03
CA ALA A 369 53.65 -11.43 22.03
C ALA A 369 52.90 -11.17 20.71
N GLU A 370 53.26 -10.09 20.01
CA GLU A 370 52.70 -9.72 18.68
C GLU A 370 51.18 -9.52 18.67
N LYS A 371 50.63 -9.12 19.81
CA LYS A 371 49.21 -8.80 19.96
C LYS A 371 49.06 -7.40 20.56
N ASP A 372 48.10 -6.65 20.05
CA ASP A 372 47.71 -5.36 20.60
C ASP A 372 46.36 -5.49 21.31
N ILE A 373 46.16 -4.73 22.38
CA ILE A 373 44.85 -4.56 23.02
C ILE A 373 43.91 -3.88 22.03
N ILE A 374 42.71 -4.44 21.89
CA ILE A 374 41.66 -3.84 21.08
C ILE A 374 41.01 -2.72 21.87
N ARG A 375 41.14 -1.51 21.35
CA ARG A 375 40.57 -0.30 21.93
C ARG A 375 39.07 -0.45 22.16
N GLY A 376 38.56 0.04 23.28
CA GLY A 376 37.15 0.00 23.65
C GLY A 376 36.66 -1.34 24.19
N THR A 377 37.53 -2.35 24.29
CA THR A 377 37.18 -3.68 24.86
C THR A 377 37.63 -3.84 26.31
N PHE A 378 38.22 -2.79 26.90
CA PHE A 378 38.78 -2.83 28.24
C PHE A 378 37.70 -2.96 29.32
N THR A 379 37.87 -3.92 30.23
CA THR A 379 37.13 -3.98 31.51
C THR A 379 38.11 -4.17 32.64
N GLY A 380 38.00 -3.36 33.69
CA GLY A 380 39.00 -3.42 34.75
C GLY A 380 38.65 -2.57 35.95
N ARG A 381 39.50 -2.66 36.97
CA ARG A 381 39.39 -1.89 38.20
C ARG A 381 40.75 -1.35 38.61
N VAL A 382 40.73 -0.22 39.31
CA VAL A 382 41.91 0.39 39.92
C VAL A 382 41.72 0.56 41.42
N ASN A 383 42.80 0.37 42.18
CA ASN A 383 42.82 0.52 43.63
C ASN A 383 43.50 1.83 44.03
N TRP A 384 42.93 2.52 45.01
CA TRP A 384 43.54 3.70 45.60
C TRP A 384 44.83 3.36 46.35
N ALA A 385 45.77 4.30 46.42
CA ALA A 385 47.01 4.16 47.19
C ALA A 385 46.79 4.25 48.70
N ILE A 386 45.66 4.83 49.13
CA ILE A 386 45.27 4.96 50.53
C ILE A 386 43.87 4.36 50.68
N GLY A 387 43.75 3.30 51.50
CA GLY A 387 42.50 2.55 51.72
C GLY A 387 42.36 1.32 50.82
N SER A 388 41.27 0.57 50.98
CA SER A 388 40.97 -0.68 50.25
C SER A 388 39.89 -0.52 49.18
N ASN A 389 39.65 0.70 48.70
CA ASN A 389 38.58 0.99 47.74
C ASN A 389 39.05 0.68 46.31
N SER A 390 38.17 0.07 45.52
CA SER A 390 38.41 -0.32 44.13
C SER A 390 37.34 0.25 43.21
N GLU A 391 37.75 1.06 42.24
CA GLU A 391 36.86 1.76 41.31
C GLU A 391 36.87 1.08 39.94
N PRO A 392 35.71 0.97 39.26
CA PRO A 392 35.65 0.51 37.89
C PRO A 392 36.31 1.54 36.96
N LEU A 393 37.01 1.03 35.95
CA LEU A 393 37.66 1.83 34.93
C LEU A 393 36.81 1.87 33.66
N TYR A 394 36.88 2.98 32.95
CA TYR A 394 36.42 3.10 31.57
C TYR A 394 37.48 3.80 30.72
N GLU A 395 37.41 3.58 29.41
CA GLU A 395 38.43 4.02 28.46
C GLU A 395 38.02 5.31 27.76
N LEU A 396 38.94 6.27 27.66
CA LEU A 396 38.83 7.50 26.87
C LEU A 396 40.01 7.62 25.90
N GLU A 397 40.02 8.68 25.09
CA GLU A 397 40.99 8.81 24.00
C GLU A 397 42.45 8.83 24.46
N ASP A 398 42.73 9.41 25.63
CA ASP A 398 44.07 9.64 26.16
C ASP A 398 44.42 8.80 27.40
N GLY A 399 43.55 7.86 27.82
CA GLY A 399 43.85 6.94 28.92
C GLY A 399 42.64 6.26 29.54
N LEU A 400 42.86 5.64 30.69
CA LEU A 400 41.86 4.96 31.50
C LEU A 400 41.42 5.87 32.65
N TYR A 401 40.11 5.97 32.86
CA TYR A 401 39.50 6.92 33.80
C TYR A 401 38.64 6.21 34.84
N VAL A 402 38.48 6.89 35.98
CA VAL A 402 37.47 6.55 36.99
C VAL A 402 36.51 7.71 37.17
N ARG A 403 35.25 7.37 37.45
CA ARG A 403 34.21 8.35 37.79
C ARG A 403 33.71 8.10 39.20
N ARG A 404 33.78 9.11 40.05
CA ARG A 404 33.30 9.03 41.44
C ARG A 404 31.78 9.23 41.50
N GLY A 405 31.18 8.79 42.60
CA GLY A 405 29.75 8.97 42.88
C GLY A 405 29.30 10.44 42.98
N ASP A 406 30.24 11.38 43.13
CA ASP A 406 29.99 12.84 43.08
C ASP A 406 30.03 13.41 41.65
N GLY A 407 30.31 12.58 40.64
CA GLY A 407 30.40 12.98 39.24
C GLY A 407 31.79 13.42 38.77
N SER A 408 32.80 13.47 39.65
CA SER A 408 34.17 13.85 39.28
C SER A 408 34.89 12.73 38.52
N GLU A 409 35.67 13.09 37.50
CA GLU A 409 36.43 12.16 36.66
C GLU A 409 37.94 12.38 36.82
N TYR A 410 38.68 11.27 36.98
CA TYR A 410 40.13 11.29 37.14
C TYR A 410 40.77 10.30 36.18
N ARG A 411 41.83 10.71 35.48
CA ARG A 411 42.67 9.79 34.72
C ARG A 411 43.46 8.92 35.69
N ALA A 412 43.22 7.62 35.63
CA ALA A 412 43.80 6.64 36.53
C ALA A 412 45.08 6.03 35.95
N ALA A 413 45.15 5.84 34.63
CA ALA A 413 46.34 5.28 33.98
C ALA A 413 46.45 5.67 32.50
N ILE A 414 47.67 5.70 31.97
CA ILE A 414 47.96 5.70 30.54
C ILE A 414 48.32 4.26 30.14
N LEU A 415 47.56 3.66 29.23
CA LEU A 415 47.76 2.30 28.75
C LEU A 415 48.57 2.30 27.45
N ASN A 416 49.55 1.41 27.36
CA ASN A 416 50.19 1.07 26.10
C ASN A 416 49.50 -0.16 25.51
N TYR A 417 48.82 0.03 24.37
CA TYR A 417 48.05 -1.01 23.72
C TYR A 417 48.91 -2.14 23.16
N SER A 418 50.19 -1.87 22.82
CA SER A 418 51.03 -2.87 22.13
C SER A 418 51.73 -3.87 23.03
N ASP A 419 51.83 -3.58 24.33
CA ASP A 419 52.49 -4.45 25.29
C ASP A 419 51.70 -4.62 26.60
N GLY A 420 50.51 -3.99 26.68
CA GLY A 420 49.62 -4.06 27.84
C GLY A 420 50.18 -3.42 29.11
N THR A 421 51.29 -2.68 29.02
CA THR A 421 51.87 -1.95 30.15
C THR A 421 51.08 -0.66 30.43
N PHE A 422 51.12 -0.19 31.67
CA PHE A 422 50.41 1.03 32.05
C PHE A 422 51.22 1.88 33.01
N ILE A 423 51.00 3.18 32.95
CA ILE A 423 51.55 4.17 33.87
C ILE A 423 50.39 4.67 34.73
N LEU A 424 50.39 4.29 36.01
CA LEU A 424 49.39 4.78 36.97
C LEU A 424 49.63 6.26 37.29
N GLU A 425 48.54 7.01 37.42
CA GLU A 425 48.55 8.41 37.81
C GLU A 425 47.78 8.62 39.14
N GLN A 426 47.77 9.85 39.66
CA GLN A 426 46.72 10.34 40.59
C GLN A 426 46.37 9.43 41.80
N GLY A 427 47.34 9.04 42.63
CA GLY A 427 47.05 8.43 43.93
C GLY A 427 46.45 7.02 43.86
N PHE A 428 46.64 6.31 42.76
CA PHE A 428 46.33 4.89 42.59
C PHE A 428 47.57 4.00 42.80
N SER A 429 47.38 2.77 43.28
CA SER A 429 48.48 1.85 43.65
C SER A 429 48.59 0.60 42.79
N SER A 430 47.48 0.14 42.20
CA SER A 430 47.45 -1.06 41.37
C SER A 430 46.20 -1.07 40.49
N LEU A 431 46.28 -1.72 39.34
CA LEU A 431 45.19 -1.91 38.39
C LEU A 431 45.14 -3.38 37.96
N SER A 432 43.94 -3.86 37.65
CA SER A 432 43.70 -5.18 37.04
C SER A 432 42.70 -5.04 35.91
N TYR A 433 42.93 -5.72 34.79
CA TYR A 433 42.07 -5.62 33.63
C TYR A 433 41.88 -6.93 32.86
N HIS A 434 40.88 -6.93 32.00
CA HIS A 434 40.64 -7.92 30.97
C HIS A 434 40.30 -7.15 29.69
N ALA A 435 40.77 -7.63 28.55
CA ALA A 435 40.48 -6.99 27.26
C ALA A 435 40.55 -8.03 26.14
N LEU A 436 40.02 -7.67 24.97
CA LEU A 436 40.37 -8.41 23.76
C LEU A 436 41.75 -7.98 23.29
N VAL A 437 42.50 -8.94 22.78
CA VAL A 437 43.77 -8.72 22.10
C VAL A 437 43.69 -9.29 20.68
N GLY A 438 44.27 -8.59 19.71
CA GLY A 438 44.29 -9.00 18.30
C GLY A 438 45.70 -8.88 17.71
N GLY A 439 45.98 -9.64 16.66
CA GLY A 439 47.24 -9.47 15.92
C GLY A 439 47.21 -8.22 15.04
N SER A 440 48.34 -7.87 14.43
CA SER A 440 48.38 -6.82 13.42
C SER A 440 47.40 -7.12 12.28
N GLU A 441 46.54 -6.14 11.98
CA GLU A 441 45.57 -6.27 10.89
C GLU A 441 46.27 -6.45 9.55
N SER A 442 45.76 -7.35 8.72
CA SER A 442 46.29 -7.65 7.38
C SER A 442 45.20 -8.20 6.45
N ASP A 443 44.00 -7.64 6.57
CA ASP A 443 42.82 -8.15 5.87
C ASP A 443 42.91 -7.89 4.36
N THR A 444 42.39 -8.83 3.56
CA THR A 444 42.31 -8.72 2.08
C THR A 444 40.88 -8.73 1.56
N GLY A 445 39.89 -8.72 2.46
CA GLY A 445 38.48 -8.60 2.10
C GLY A 445 37.61 -8.38 3.32
N VAL A 446 36.40 -7.88 3.11
CA VAL A 446 35.41 -7.67 4.16
C VAL A 446 34.00 -7.83 3.62
N GLN A 447 33.15 -8.41 4.45
CA GLN A 447 31.72 -8.57 4.19
C GLN A 447 30.96 -7.95 5.36
N PHE A 448 29.97 -7.11 5.06
CA PHE A 448 29.11 -6.50 6.07
C PHE A 448 27.74 -6.10 5.48
N SER A 449 26.78 -5.83 6.36
CA SER A 449 25.44 -5.37 5.98
C SER A 449 25.25 -3.91 6.34
N ILE A 450 24.68 -3.13 5.43
CA ILE A 450 24.29 -1.74 5.68
C ILE A 450 22.98 -1.75 6.51
N PRO A 451 22.88 -0.96 7.60
CA PRO A 451 21.72 -0.99 8.51
C PRO A 451 20.48 -0.22 8.00
N TYR A 452 20.45 0.18 6.72
CA TYR A 452 19.35 0.92 6.08
C TYR A 452 18.61 0.09 5.02
N ASN A 453 17.33 0.40 4.77
CA ASN A 453 16.47 -0.40 3.87
C ASN A 453 16.58 0.06 2.40
N ALA A 454 16.41 1.35 2.13
CA ALA A 454 16.28 1.91 0.79
C ALA A 454 17.56 2.63 0.38
N ILE A 455 18.61 1.86 0.14
CA ILE A 455 19.96 2.36 -0.08
C ILE A 455 20.14 2.88 -1.51
N LEU A 456 20.69 4.08 -1.67
CA LEU A 456 21.10 4.59 -2.97
C LEU A 456 22.54 4.14 -3.29
N PHE A 457 22.70 3.12 -4.13
CA PHE A 457 24.02 2.54 -4.43
C PHE A 457 25.03 3.56 -4.99
N THR A 458 24.59 4.50 -5.80
CA THR A 458 25.48 5.55 -6.36
C THR A 458 26.05 6.50 -5.30
N SER A 459 25.48 6.52 -4.09
CA SER A 459 25.96 7.35 -2.97
C SER A 459 27.01 6.66 -2.10
N PHE A 460 27.29 5.37 -2.33
CA PHE A 460 28.26 4.64 -1.52
C PHE A 460 29.68 5.09 -1.84
N TYR A 461 30.40 5.48 -0.80
CA TYR A 461 31.81 5.82 -0.88
C TYR A 461 32.53 5.27 0.34
N LEU A 462 33.69 4.64 0.15
CA LEU A 462 34.46 4.07 1.24
C LEU A 462 35.90 4.57 1.23
N GLN A 463 36.50 4.62 2.42
CA GLN A 463 37.91 4.86 2.65
C GLN A 463 38.47 3.86 3.66
N VAL A 464 39.68 3.38 3.44
CA VAL A 464 40.37 2.46 4.34
C VAL A 464 41.87 2.63 4.24
N GLU A 465 42.59 2.50 5.35
CA GLU A 465 44.05 2.56 5.36
C GLU A 465 44.68 1.19 5.10
N THR A 466 45.70 1.17 4.24
CA THR A 466 46.61 0.03 4.10
C THR A 466 47.41 -0.18 5.37
N VAL A 467 47.93 -1.39 5.59
CA VAL A 467 48.87 -1.67 6.70
C VAL A 467 50.11 -0.76 6.68
N THR A 468 50.48 -0.26 5.50
CA THR A 468 51.58 0.68 5.25
C THR A 468 51.23 2.16 5.45
N GLY A 469 49.98 2.50 5.77
CA GLY A 469 49.53 3.87 6.08
C GLY A 469 49.10 4.72 4.88
N SER A 470 48.96 4.14 3.68
CA SER A 470 48.31 4.81 2.53
C SER A 470 46.80 4.61 2.57
N LEU A 471 46.03 5.66 2.25
CA LEU A 471 44.57 5.61 2.16
C LEU A 471 44.13 5.09 0.78
N LEU A 472 43.23 4.10 0.78
CA LEU A 472 42.52 3.63 -0.41
C LEU A 472 41.07 4.12 -0.37
N SER A 473 40.46 4.28 -1.54
CA SER A 473 39.06 4.68 -1.67
C SER A 473 38.38 3.99 -2.85
N ALA A 474 37.07 3.76 -2.72
CA ALA A 474 36.23 3.19 -3.77
C ALA A 474 34.80 3.73 -3.68
N SER A 475 34.07 3.67 -4.79
CA SER A 475 32.65 4.05 -4.88
C SER A 475 31.87 3.03 -5.71
N SER A 476 30.55 2.99 -5.59
CA SER A 476 29.71 2.15 -6.47
C SER A 476 28.91 2.92 -7.52
N ASP A 477 28.53 2.18 -8.57
CA ASP A 477 27.61 2.63 -9.61
C ASP A 477 26.14 2.27 -9.30
N GLU A 478 25.25 2.50 -10.26
CA GLU A 478 23.81 2.24 -10.15
C GLU A 478 23.48 0.74 -10.03
N ALA A 479 24.35 -0.13 -10.56
CA ALA A 479 24.22 -1.58 -10.42
C ALA A 479 24.83 -2.12 -9.12
N GLY A 480 25.36 -1.24 -8.25
CA GLY A 480 26.01 -1.60 -7.01
C GLY A 480 27.44 -2.14 -7.18
N VAL A 481 28.08 -1.99 -8.34
CA VAL A 481 29.46 -2.46 -8.55
C VAL A 481 30.44 -1.47 -7.91
N ILE A 482 31.23 -1.93 -6.93
CA ILE A 482 32.21 -1.11 -6.23
C ILE A 482 33.55 -1.16 -6.98
N THR A 483 34.07 0.01 -7.33
CA THR A 483 35.36 0.13 -8.02
C THR A 483 36.26 1.18 -7.36
N GLY A 484 37.54 0.82 -7.20
CA GLY A 484 38.58 1.69 -6.67
C GLY A 484 39.97 1.18 -7.01
N THR A 485 41.01 1.99 -6.78
CA THR A 485 42.39 1.51 -6.98
C THR A 485 42.70 0.48 -5.91
N SER A 486 43.06 -0.75 -6.31
CA SER A 486 43.29 -1.90 -5.40
C SER A 486 42.05 -2.38 -4.62
N ILE A 487 40.85 -1.94 -5.01
CA ILE A 487 39.57 -2.29 -4.39
C ILE A 487 38.58 -2.71 -5.47
N SER A 488 37.95 -3.87 -5.29
CA SER A 488 36.83 -4.33 -6.11
C SER A 488 35.76 -4.94 -5.22
N GLY A 489 34.49 -4.75 -5.56
CA GLY A 489 33.41 -5.33 -4.78
C GLY A 489 32.04 -5.14 -5.41
N SER A 490 31.01 -5.48 -4.65
CA SER A 490 29.63 -5.26 -5.05
C SER A 490 28.73 -5.05 -3.84
N ILE A 491 27.65 -4.30 -4.05
CA ILE A 491 26.52 -4.15 -3.15
C ILE A 491 25.34 -4.90 -3.78
N SER A 492 24.78 -5.86 -3.06
CA SER A 492 23.57 -6.58 -3.49
C SER A 492 22.52 -6.49 -2.39
N GLY A 493 21.43 -5.78 -2.67
CA GLY A 493 20.45 -5.40 -1.65
C GLY A 493 21.10 -4.49 -0.61
N ARG A 494 21.52 -5.07 0.51
CA ARG A 494 22.17 -4.36 1.64
C ARG A 494 23.55 -4.89 1.97
N PHE A 495 23.93 -5.98 1.31
CA PHE A 495 25.15 -6.69 1.60
C PHE A 495 26.27 -6.14 0.76
N VAL A 496 27.38 -5.81 1.42
CA VAL A 496 28.58 -5.28 0.81
C VAL A 496 29.63 -6.39 0.87
N ASP A 497 30.19 -6.72 -0.29
CA ASP A 497 31.35 -7.62 -0.40
C ASP A 497 32.49 -6.86 -1.08
N ILE A 498 33.61 -6.71 -0.39
CA ILE A 498 34.78 -5.98 -0.87
C ILE A 498 36.01 -6.88 -0.78
N SER A 499 36.79 -6.87 -1.85
CA SER A 499 38.13 -7.46 -1.93
C SER A 499 39.19 -6.37 -2.10
N PHE A 500 40.30 -6.53 -1.38
CA PHE A 500 41.46 -5.65 -1.44
C PHE A 500 42.64 -6.41 -2.05
N SER A 501 43.31 -5.83 -3.03
CA SER A 501 44.54 -6.43 -3.60
C SER A 501 45.80 -6.14 -2.76
N GLN A 502 45.66 -5.41 -1.66
CA GLN A 502 46.69 -5.10 -0.68
C GLN A 502 46.12 -5.27 0.73
N ALA A 503 46.97 -5.57 1.70
CA ALA A 503 46.54 -5.74 3.10
C ALA A 503 46.10 -4.40 3.72
N VAL A 504 44.95 -4.39 4.37
CA VAL A 504 44.33 -3.20 4.98
C VAL A 504 44.04 -3.36 6.48
N ARG A 505 43.78 -2.23 7.15
CA ARG A 505 43.30 -2.16 8.54
C ARG A 505 41.80 -1.89 8.54
N LEU A 506 40.97 -2.92 8.72
CA LEU A 506 39.50 -2.79 8.70
C LEU A 506 38.96 -1.90 9.83
N SER A 507 39.66 -1.77 10.95
CA SER A 507 39.30 -0.81 12.02
C SER A 507 39.23 0.65 11.51
N THR A 508 40.03 0.99 10.49
CA THR A 508 40.07 2.32 9.86
C THR A 508 39.02 2.51 8.78
N LEU A 509 38.29 1.46 8.37
CA LEU A 509 37.32 1.56 7.30
C LEU A 509 36.20 2.52 7.70
N ARG A 510 35.97 3.52 6.86
CA ARG A 510 34.84 4.45 6.94
C ARG A 510 34.08 4.41 5.62
N TYR A 511 32.76 4.49 5.69
CA TYR A 511 31.93 4.57 4.50
C TYR A 511 30.79 5.56 4.69
N ASP A 512 30.41 6.19 3.58
CA ASP A 512 29.26 7.06 3.45
C ASP A 512 28.22 6.32 2.63
N ILE A 513 26.96 6.46 3.02
CA ILE A 513 25.84 5.96 2.23
C ILE A 513 24.62 6.84 2.48
N SER A 514 23.80 7.03 1.46
CA SER A 514 22.50 7.70 1.60
C SER A 514 21.36 6.72 1.41
N GLU A 515 20.27 6.94 2.14
CA GLU A 515 19.01 6.26 1.93
C GLU A 515 17.99 7.21 1.30
N VAL A 516 17.11 6.65 0.47
CA VAL A 516 15.93 7.32 -0.07
C VAL A 516 14.77 6.98 0.86
N VAL A 517 14.25 8.00 1.55
CA VAL A 517 13.11 7.85 2.44
C VAL A 517 11.90 8.47 1.79
N ASP A 518 10.88 7.66 1.57
CA ASP A 518 9.57 8.15 1.16
C ASP A 518 8.84 8.74 2.35
N LEU A 519 8.58 10.03 2.27
CA LEU A 519 7.77 10.77 3.21
C LEU A 519 6.36 10.88 2.66
N LEU A 520 5.38 10.54 3.48
CA LEU A 520 3.99 10.82 3.17
C LEU A 520 3.68 12.28 3.52
N PRO A 521 3.02 13.03 2.64
CA PRO A 521 2.45 14.32 3.00
C PRO A 521 1.49 14.18 4.19
N PRO A 522 1.18 15.29 4.89
CA PRO A 522 0.19 15.26 5.96
C PRO A 522 -1.15 14.66 5.50
N PRO A 523 -1.75 13.71 6.26
CA PRO A 523 -3.01 13.06 5.91
C PRO A 523 -4.17 14.02 5.63
N GLU A 524 -4.12 15.24 6.17
CA GLU A 524 -5.14 16.28 5.97
C GLU A 524 -5.26 16.73 4.51
N ILE A 525 -4.19 16.60 3.71
CA ILE A 525 -4.16 16.99 2.30
C ILE A 525 -5.05 16.06 1.47
N TYR A 526 -4.92 14.75 1.71
CA TYR A 526 -5.59 13.73 0.90
C TYR A 526 -6.75 13.02 1.63
N LYS A 527 -6.99 13.38 2.90
CA LYS A 527 -8.10 12.91 3.75
C LYS A 527 -8.21 11.38 3.84
N LEU A 528 -7.09 10.67 3.73
CA LEU A 528 -7.00 9.23 4.00
C LEU A 528 -6.05 9.00 5.17
N ASN A 529 -6.34 8.00 5.99
CA ASN A 529 -5.44 7.58 7.06
C ASN A 529 -4.40 6.57 6.53
N PRO A 530 -3.11 6.95 6.40
CA PRO A 530 -2.09 6.07 5.86
C PRO A 530 -1.83 4.83 6.73
N LEU A 531 -2.13 4.89 8.02
CA LEU A 531 -1.99 3.73 8.92
C LEU A 531 -3.08 2.69 8.70
N ARG A 532 -4.17 3.08 8.01
CA ARG A 532 -5.27 2.20 7.65
C ARG A 532 -5.14 1.59 6.26
N LEU A 533 -4.10 1.98 5.52
CA LEU A 533 -3.82 1.50 4.17
C LEU A 533 -2.73 0.41 4.17
N PRO A 534 -2.75 -0.49 3.18
CA PRO A 534 -1.72 -1.50 3.01
C PRO A 534 -0.37 -0.84 2.69
N GLU A 535 0.71 -1.37 3.26
CA GLU A 535 2.10 -0.99 2.94
C GLU A 535 2.38 0.51 2.80
N LYS A 536 1.78 1.34 3.66
CA LYS A 536 1.88 2.82 3.64
C LYS A 536 1.35 3.47 2.35
N GLY A 537 0.38 2.84 1.69
CA GLY A 537 -0.24 3.33 0.47
C GLY A 537 0.27 2.65 -0.79
N LEU A 538 1.19 1.68 -0.74
CA LEU A 538 1.52 0.86 -1.90
C LEU A 538 0.49 -0.27 -2.06
N VAL A 539 -0.06 -0.40 -3.26
CA VAL A 539 -1.12 -1.37 -3.57
C VAL A 539 -0.74 -2.23 -4.77
N ASP A 540 -1.07 -3.52 -4.69
CA ASP A 540 -0.98 -4.43 -5.83
C ASP A 540 -1.99 -4.05 -6.91
N ILE A 541 -1.51 -3.81 -8.13
CA ILE A 541 -2.35 -3.42 -9.27
C ILE A 541 -2.79 -4.61 -10.14
N PHE A 542 -2.14 -5.76 -9.97
CA PHE A 542 -2.48 -7.03 -10.62
C PHE A 542 -2.74 -8.10 -9.57
N HIS A 543 -3.68 -9.01 -9.85
CA HIS A 543 -4.13 -10.02 -8.90
C HIS A 543 -3.99 -11.42 -9.50
N PRO A 544 -3.52 -12.43 -8.73
CA PRO A 544 -3.68 -13.83 -9.11
C PRO A 544 -5.15 -14.15 -9.35
N TRP A 545 -5.44 -14.92 -10.40
CA TRP A 545 -6.79 -15.18 -10.90
C TRP A 545 -7.53 -13.93 -11.43
N GLY A 546 -6.82 -12.80 -11.57
CA GLY A 546 -7.30 -11.60 -12.23
C GLY A 546 -7.18 -11.67 -13.75
N THR A 547 -8.05 -10.94 -14.45
CA THR A 547 -7.96 -10.75 -15.90
C THR A 547 -7.17 -9.48 -16.20
N ILE A 548 -6.29 -9.55 -17.20
CA ILE A 548 -5.60 -8.39 -17.75
C ILE A 548 -6.00 -8.17 -19.20
N SER A 549 -5.86 -6.94 -19.68
CA SER A 549 -5.86 -6.59 -21.11
C SER A 549 -4.47 -6.07 -21.48
N ILE A 550 -3.84 -6.73 -22.45
CA ILE A 550 -2.59 -6.25 -23.05
C ILE A 550 -2.94 -5.58 -24.37
N GLN A 551 -2.40 -4.38 -24.61
CA GLN A 551 -2.77 -3.55 -25.74
C GLN A 551 -1.56 -2.86 -26.37
N HIS A 552 -1.56 -2.77 -27.70
CA HIS A 552 -0.61 -1.93 -28.42
C HIS A 552 -1.34 -1.06 -29.43
N VAL A 553 -1.29 0.25 -29.21
CA VAL A 553 -1.90 1.27 -30.06
C VAL A 553 -0.86 1.85 -31.01
N GLN A 554 -1.21 1.98 -32.28
CA GLN A 554 -0.43 2.75 -33.25
C GLN A 554 -1.23 3.97 -33.70
N PHE A 555 -0.53 5.08 -33.87
CA PHE A 555 -1.11 6.35 -34.29
C PHE A 555 -0.54 6.77 -35.64
N GLN A 556 -1.40 7.25 -36.52
CA GLN A 556 -1.02 7.78 -37.83
C GLN A 556 -1.84 9.03 -38.16
N ALA A 557 -1.23 10.02 -38.81
CA ALA A 557 -1.96 11.20 -39.28
C ALA A 557 -2.81 10.87 -40.52
N VAL A 558 -4.04 11.36 -40.54
CA VAL A 558 -4.92 11.35 -41.73
C VAL A 558 -4.84 12.73 -42.40
N ASN A 559 -3.95 12.84 -43.39
CA ASN A 559 -3.74 14.07 -44.13
C ASN A 559 -4.74 14.20 -45.28
N SER A 560 -5.30 15.39 -45.46
CA SER A 560 -6.19 15.72 -46.58
C SER A 560 -7.34 14.72 -46.77
N PRO A 561 -8.22 14.55 -45.75
CA PRO A 561 -9.34 13.62 -45.83
C PRO A 561 -10.25 13.98 -47.01
N ALA A 562 -10.65 12.96 -47.77
CA ALA A 562 -11.56 13.08 -48.89
C ALA A 562 -12.38 11.80 -49.04
N PRO A 563 -13.65 11.89 -49.50
CA PRO A 563 -14.46 10.71 -49.79
C PRO A 563 -13.76 9.75 -50.76
N GLY A 564 -13.75 8.46 -50.43
CA GLY A 564 -13.06 7.40 -51.17
C GLY A 564 -11.56 7.29 -50.87
N GLY A 565 -10.99 8.19 -50.06
CA GLY A 565 -9.61 8.09 -49.57
C GLY A 565 -9.39 6.79 -48.80
N LYS A 566 -8.19 6.22 -48.90
CA LYS A 566 -7.83 4.97 -48.20
C LYS A 566 -6.63 5.18 -47.30
N VAL A 567 -6.72 4.67 -46.09
CA VAL A 567 -5.64 4.63 -45.09
C VAL A 567 -5.50 3.18 -44.64
N ASN A 568 -4.27 2.69 -44.49
CA ASN A 568 -4.03 1.32 -44.02
C ASN A 568 -3.65 1.35 -42.54
N VAL A 569 -4.20 0.42 -41.78
CA VAL A 569 -3.83 0.10 -40.40
C VAL A 569 -3.44 -1.38 -40.32
N ARG A 570 -3.06 -1.87 -39.13
CA ARG A 570 -2.78 -3.30 -38.93
C ARG A 570 -4.04 -4.14 -39.18
N ALA A 571 -3.87 -5.26 -39.87
CA ALA A 571 -4.93 -6.26 -40.03
C ALA A 571 -5.34 -6.84 -38.67
N ASP A 572 -6.61 -7.21 -38.55
CA ASP A 572 -7.25 -7.74 -37.34
C ASP A 572 -7.16 -6.80 -36.12
N ALA A 573 -7.06 -5.48 -36.35
CA ALA A 573 -7.18 -4.49 -35.28
C ALA A 573 -8.55 -4.63 -34.57
N ASP A 574 -8.52 -4.80 -33.24
CA ASP A 574 -9.73 -4.96 -32.43
C ASP A 574 -10.55 -3.68 -32.42
N PHE A 575 -9.85 -2.55 -32.37
CA PHE A 575 -10.42 -1.21 -32.32
C PHE A 575 -9.66 -0.27 -33.26
N VAL A 576 -10.40 0.55 -34.00
CA VAL A 576 -9.86 1.58 -34.88
C VAL A 576 -10.72 2.82 -34.72
N ASP A 577 -10.09 3.97 -34.50
CA ASP A 577 -10.80 5.25 -34.44
C ASP A 577 -10.04 6.36 -35.17
N ILE A 578 -10.77 7.35 -35.67
CA ILE A 578 -10.18 8.60 -36.14
C ILE A 578 -10.66 9.69 -35.18
N THR A 579 -9.72 10.41 -34.58
CA THR A 579 -10.00 11.52 -33.68
C THR A 579 -9.49 12.83 -34.24
N ASP A 580 -10.17 13.90 -33.89
CA ASP A 580 -9.77 15.27 -34.21
C ASP A 580 -8.83 15.86 -33.14
N SER A 581 -8.37 17.10 -33.34
CA SER A 581 -7.44 17.74 -32.40
C SER A 581 -8.03 17.99 -31.01
N LEU A 582 -9.36 18.02 -30.89
CA LEU A 582 -10.10 18.19 -29.66
C LEU A 582 -10.45 16.85 -29.00
N GLY A 583 -10.05 15.72 -29.59
CA GLY A 583 -10.34 14.39 -29.09
C GLY A 583 -11.74 13.88 -29.45
N ALA A 584 -12.47 14.58 -30.31
CA ALA A 584 -13.77 14.12 -30.79
C ALA A 584 -13.57 12.92 -31.73
N SER A 585 -14.29 11.82 -31.46
CA SER A 585 -14.30 10.65 -32.33
C SER A 585 -15.14 10.90 -33.58
N LEU A 586 -14.61 10.51 -34.74
CA LEU A 586 -15.32 10.53 -36.01
C LEU A 586 -16.09 9.21 -36.25
N TRP A 587 -16.10 8.28 -35.29
CA TRP A 587 -16.87 7.04 -35.42
C TRP A 587 -18.36 7.33 -35.37
N THR A 588 -19.11 6.79 -36.32
CA THR A 588 -20.59 6.75 -36.25
C THR A 588 -21.09 5.36 -36.61
N GLY A 589 -22.22 4.95 -36.03
CA GLY A 589 -22.83 3.65 -36.30
C GLY A 589 -23.24 3.46 -37.77
N THR A 590 -23.54 4.57 -38.47
CA THR A 590 -23.87 4.64 -39.89
C THR A 590 -22.65 4.74 -40.81
N LYS A 591 -21.44 4.84 -40.25
CA LYS A 591 -20.17 4.95 -40.98
C LYS A 591 -20.08 6.20 -41.86
N ASP A 592 -20.63 7.33 -41.40
CA ASP A 592 -20.70 8.57 -42.16
C ASP A 592 -19.31 9.11 -42.54
N HIS A 593 -18.32 8.95 -41.65
CA HIS A 593 -17.00 9.50 -41.84
C HIS A 593 -15.97 8.49 -42.35
N TYR A 594 -16.00 7.24 -41.88
CA TYR A 594 -15.11 6.19 -42.35
C TYR A 594 -15.70 4.80 -42.13
N SER A 595 -15.14 3.81 -42.83
CA SER A 595 -15.43 2.39 -42.65
C SER A 595 -14.13 1.60 -42.62
N VAL A 596 -14.11 0.50 -41.86
CA VAL A 596 -12.91 -0.32 -41.64
C VAL A 596 -13.18 -1.75 -42.10
N ASP A 597 -12.33 -2.27 -42.96
CA ASP A 597 -12.22 -3.70 -43.22
C ASP A 597 -11.19 -4.30 -42.25
N LYS A 598 -11.69 -4.98 -41.22
CA LYS A 598 -10.83 -5.54 -40.16
C LYS A 598 -9.86 -6.59 -40.69
N ALA A 599 -10.28 -7.43 -41.64
CA ALA A 599 -9.45 -8.54 -42.12
C ALA A 599 -8.25 -8.04 -42.93
N THR A 600 -8.41 -6.94 -43.67
CA THR A 600 -7.34 -6.37 -44.50
C THR A 600 -6.63 -5.18 -43.86
N GLY A 601 -7.23 -4.57 -42.83
CA GLY A 601 -6.73 -3.33 -42.22
C GLY A 601 -6.97 -2.08 -43.09
N VAL A 602 -7.84 -2.15 -44.10
CA VAL A 602 -8.10 -1.00 -44.98
C VAL A 602 -9.22 -0.13 -44.41
N VAL A 603 -8.91 1.14 -44.17
CA VAL A 603 -9.85 2.17 -43.73
C VAL A 603 -10.23 3.04 -44.93
N THR A 604 -11.52 3.04 -45.28
CA THR A 604 -12.06 3.87 -46.37
C THR A 604 -12.75 5.07 -45.78
N LEU A 605 -12.29 6.27 -46.15
CA LEU A 605 -12.88 7.55 -45.76
C LEU A 605 -14.13 7.83 -46.59
N ASN A 606 -15.21 8.23 -45.92
CA ASN A 606 -16.52 8.48 -46.54
C ASN A 606 -16.85 9.98 -46.60
N SER A 607 -16.05 10.83 -45.95
CA SER A 607 -16.22 12.29 -45.92
C SER A 607 -14.87 13.03 -45.92
N ASP A 608 -14.92 14.35 -46.01
CA ASP A 608 -13.78 15.26 -45.82
C ASP A 608 -13.65 15.77 -44.37
N PHE A 609 -14.42 15.18 -43.45
CA PHE A 609 -14.48 15.55 -42.03
C PHE A 609 -14.91 17.00 -41.77
N THR A 610 -15.70 17.59 -42.67
CA THR A 610 -16.32 18.90 -42.44
C THR A 610 -17.04 18.94 -41.09
N GLY A 611 -16.70 19.92 -40.25
CA GLY A 611 -17.26 20.10 -38.91
C GLY A 611 -16.32 19.68 -37.76
N PHE A 612 -15.21 19.00 -38.06
CA PHE A 612 -14.18 18.63 -37.08
C PHE A 612 -12.90 19.47 -37.24
N THR A 613 -12.04 19.46 -36.21
CA THR A 613 -10.82 20.31 -36.19
C THR A 613 -9.56 19.49 -36.46
N ALA A 614 -8.82 19.81 -37.52
CA ALA A 614 -7.54 19.18 -37.82
C ALA A 614 -6.45 19.57 -36.78
N PRO A 615 -5.40 18.76 -36.56
CA PRO A 615 -5.06 17.51 -37.25
C PRO A 615 -5.98 16.32 -36.89
N PHE A 616 -6.07 15.37 -37.82
CA PHE A 616 -6.80 14.11 -37.64
C PHE A 616 -5.82 12.97 -37.42
N ILE A 617 -6.02 12.18 -36.38
CA ILE A 617 -5.18 11.03 -36.05
C ILE A 617 -6.04 9.78 -36.11
N ILE A 618 -5.62 8.80 -36.91
CA ILE A 618 -6.15 7.45 -36.85
C ILE A 618 -5.34 6.66 -35.82
N SER A 619 -6.06 5.97 -34.93
CA SER A 619 -5.50 5.02 -33.99
C SER A 619 -6.01 3.62 -34.30
N ASP A 620 -5.11 2.64 -34.26
CA ASP A 620 -5.47 1.23 -34.32
C ASP A 620 -4.91 0.48 -33.11
N THR A 621 -5.74 -0.34 -32.48
CA THR A 621 -5.42 -1.07 -31.26
C THR A 621 -5.50 -2.57 -31.52
N LEU A 622 -4.40 -3.26 -31.26
CA LEU A 622 -4.41 -4.71 -31.02
C LEU A 622 -4.50 -4.95 -29.53
N SER A 623 -5.38 -5.85 -29.12
CA SER A 623 -5.63 -6.18 -27.73
C SER A 623 -5.86 -7.68 -27.53
N GLU A 624 -5.40 -8.19 -26.39
CA GLU A 624 -5.66 -9.56 -25.98
C GLU A 624 -5.96 -9.57 -24.48
N ARG A 625 -6.89 -10.43 -24.07
CA ARG A 625 -7.22 -10.65 -22.66
C ARG A 625 -6.62 -11.95 -22.19
N ALA A 626 -5.99 -11.92 -21.04
CA ALA A 626 -5.35 -13.09 -20.44
C ALA A 626 -5.67 -13.20 -18.95
N LEU A 627 -5.67 -14.44 -18.44
CA LEU A 627 -5.82 -14.74 -17.03
C LEU A 627 -4.43 -14.84 -16.39
N VAL A 628 -4.23 -14.13 -15.29
CA VAL A 628 -3.01 -14.19 -14.47
C VAL A 628 -3.12 -15.33 -13.47
N THR A 629 -2.08 -16.16 -13.35
CA THR A 629 -2.01 -17.25 -12.36
C THR A 629 -1.11 -16.94 -11.17
N SER A 630 -0.08 -16.10 -11.37
CA SER A 630 0.77 -15.59 -10.30
C SER A 630 1.31 -14.20 -10.65
N VAL A 631 1.57 -13.43 -9.61
CA VAL A 631 2.16 -12.07 -9.65
C VAL A 631 3.44 -12.11 -8.84
N GLU A 632 4.54 -11.68 -9.45
CA GLU A 632 5.86 -11.49 -8.84
C GLU A 632 6.30 -10.06 -9.13
N SER A 633 7.29 -9.54 -8.39
CA SER A 633 7.80 -8.18 -8.64
C SER A 633 8.29 -8.04 -10.09
N GLY A 634 7.67 -7.13 -10.84
CA GLY A 634 7.98 -6.87 -12.25
C GLY A 634 7.61 -8.01 -13.23
N GLN A 635 6.82 -8.99 -12.80
CA GLN A 635 6.48 -10.14 -13.63
C GLN A 635 5.07 -10.71 -13.37
N LEU A 636 4.36 -11.01 -14.46
CA LEU A 636 3.09 -11.73 -14.44
C LEU A 636 3.23 -13.09 -15.14
N GLN A 637 2.67 -14.14 -14.53
CA GLN A 637 2.50 -15.44 -15.18
C GLN A 637 1.06 -15.58 -15.67
N LEU A 638 0.89 -15.95 -16.94
CA LEU A 638 -0.40 -16.20 -17.56
C LEU A 638 -0.77 -17.67 -17.58
N ALA A 639 -2.07 -17.94 -17.54
CA ALA A 639 -2.63 -19.29 -17.70
C ALA A 639 -2.38 -19.88 -19.10
N LYS A 640 -2.27 -19.03 -20.12
CA LYS A 640 -2.01 -19.41 -21.51
C LYS A 640 -1.07 -18.40 -22.16
N ALA A 641 -0.26 -18.86 -23.10
CA ALA A 641 0.61 -17.98 -23.88
C ALA A 641 -0.22 -17.03 -24.73
N LEU A 642 0.30 -15.83 -24.96
CA LEU A 642 -0.33 -14.84 -25.83
C LEU A 642 -0.46 -15.39 -27.26
N SER A 643 -1.58 -15.08 -27.90
CA SER A 643 -1.84 -15.42 -29.30
C SER A 643 -1.04 -14.58 -30.28
N ARG A 644 -0.54 -13.42 -29.83
CA ARG A 644 0.19 -12.42 -30.62
C ARG A 644 1.42 -11.94 -29.86
N SER A 645 2.40 -11.44 -30.62
CA SER A 645 3.54 -10.74 -30.03
C SER A 645 3.17 -9.29 -29.76
N TYR A 646 3.48 -8.81 -28.56
CA TYR A 646 3.39 -7.41 -28.18
C TYR A 646 4.79 -6.83 -27.98
N PRO A 647 5.08 -5.63 -28.51
CA PRO A 647 6.39 -4.99 -28.35
C PRO A 647 6.59 -4.48 -26.91
N ILE A 648 7.85 -4.18 -26.56
CA ILE A 648 8.17 -3.40 -25.36
C ILE A 648 7.38 -2.09 -25.35
N GLY A 649 6.93 -1.66 -24.17
CA GLY A 649 6.10 -0.47 -24.01
C GLY A 649 4.62 -0.67 -24.34
N ALA A 650 4.19 -1.86 -24.79
CA ALA A 650 2.77 -2.17 -24.90
C ALA A 650 2.11 -2.12 -23.52
N THR A 651 0.89 -1.60 -23.45
CA THR A 651 0.19 -1.40 -22.19
C THR A 651 -0.34 -2.72 -21.65
N VAL A 652 -0.25 -2.92 -20.34
CA VAL A 652 -0.82 -4.03 -19.59
C VAL A 652 -1.73 -3.46 -18.52
N SER A 653 -3.03 -3.70 -18.65
CA SER A 653 -4.06 -3.14 -17.77
C SER A 653 -4.76 -4.23 -16.98
N SER A 654 -4.93 -4.02 -15.68
CA SER A 654 -5.78 -4.88 -14.84
C SER A 654 -7.25 -4.59 -15.12
N VAL A 655 -8.06 -5.64 -15.29
CA VAL A 655 -9.47 -5.53 -15.69
C VAL A 655 -10.38 -5.73 -14.48
N GLN A 656 -11.21 -4.74 -14.19
CA GLN A 656 -12.31 -4.85 -13.25
C GLN A 656 -13.54 -5.41 -13.96
N ILE A 657 -14.09 -6.52 -13.45
CA ILE A 657 -15.26 -7.19 -14.03
C ILE A 657 -16.50 -6.71 -13.29
N LEU A 658 -17.45 -6.13 -14.03
CA LEU A 658 -18.72 -5.62 -13.53
C LEU A 658 -19.86 -6.65 -13.65
N GLY A 659 -19.62 -7.77 -14.35
CA GLY A 659 -20.62 -8.80 -14.61
C GLY A 659 -21.67 -8.37 -15.64
N ASP A 660 -22.77 -9.10 -15.70
CA ASP A 660 -23.83 -8.85 -16.68
C ASP A 660 -24.64 -7.61 -16.31
N GLN A 661 -24.86 -6.73 -17.30
CA GLN A 661 -25.59 -5.47 -17.12
C GLN A 661 -26.90 -5.51 -17.90
N GLN A 662 -28.01 -5.44 -17.17
CA GLN A 662 -29.36 -5.38 -17.70
C GLN A 662 -30.26 -4.69 -16.68
N ALA A 663 -31.15 -3.82 -17.16
CA ALA A 663 -32.20 -3.27 -16.33
C ALA A 663 -33.19 -4.36 -15.94
N ARG A 664 -33.54 -4.43 -14.66
CA ARG A 664 -34.40 -5.50 -14.15
C ARG A 664 -35.21 -5.06 -12.94
N ILE A 665 -36.23 -5.86 -12.64
CA ILE A 665 -37.01 -5.75 -11.41
C ILE A 665 -36.60 -6.87 -10.46
N GLU A 666 -36.44 -6.53 -9.18
CA GLU A 666 -36.09 -7.46 -8.12
C GLU A 666 -37.10 -7.36 -6.97
N ASN A 667 -37.22 -8.44 -6.21
CA ASN A 667 -37.89 -8.46 -4.90
C ASN A 667 -39.32 -7.92 -4.91
N VAL A 668 -40.17 -8.37 -5.83
CA VAL A 668 -41.60 -8.07 -5.78
C VAL A 668 -42.23 -8.74 -4.56
N ARG A 669 -42.89 -7.96 -3.72
CA ARG A 669 -43.51 -8.37 -2.44
C ARG A 669 -44.84 -7.67 -2.26
N ASP A 670 -45.85 -8.42 -1.82
CA ASP A 670 -47.18 -7.88 -1.52
C ASP A 670 -47.34 -7.74 0.00
N LEU A 671 -47.82 -6.59 0.47
CA LEU A 671 -47.91 -6.20 1.88
C LEU A 671 -49.38 -5.93 2.28
N ALA A 672 -49.81 -6.48 3.41
CA ALA A 672 -51.16 -6.29 3.94
C ALA A 672 -51.44 -4.82 4.32
N VAL A 673 -50.40 -4.08 4.74
CA VAL A 673 -50.48 -2.65 5.01
C VAL A 673 -49.10 -2.00 4.85
N TRP A 674 -49.08 -0.79 4.28
CA TRP A 674 -47.88 0.05 4.28
C TRP A 674 -47.74 0.81 5.62
N SER A 675 -46.66 0.55 6.35
CA SER A 675 -46.39 1.12 7.69
C SER A 675 -45.33 2.22 7.69
N ASP A 676 -45.09 2.86 6.54
CA ASP A 676 -44.05 3.89 6.36
C ASP A 676 -42.63 3.43 6.73
N ASN A 677 -42.30 2.16 6.45
CA ASN A 677 -41.01 1.56 6.77
C ASN A 677 -40.40 0.89 5.52
N TRP A 678 -39.36 1.51 4.98
CA TRP A 678 -38.63 1.02 3.80
C TRP A 678 -37.60 -0.07 4.12
N GLU A 679 -37.22 -0.23 5.39
CA GLU A 679 -36.18 -1.17 5.83
C GLU A 679 -36.72 -2.56 6.12
N VAL A 680 -37.94 -2.63 6.68
CA VAL A 680 -38.55 -3.88 7.11
C VAL A 680 -39.95 -4.00 6.54
N ASP A 681 -40.18 -5.08 5.79
CA ASP A 681 -41.47 -5.42 5.23
C ASP A 681 -42.45 -5.91 6.32
N GLY A 682 -43.73 -5.58 6.14
CA GLY A 682 -44.82 -6.03 7.01
C GLY A 682 -45.30 -7.46 6.68
N ALA A 683 -46.45 -7.83 7.26
CA ALA A 683 -47.13 -9.07 6.90
C ALA A 683 -47.56 -9.05 5.43
N GLY A 684 -47.55 -10.23 4.78
CA GLY A 684 -47.95 -10.36 3.38
C GLY A 684 -49.43 -10.07 3.15
N ALA A 685 -49.77 -9.50 1.99
CA ALA A 685 -51.15 -9.29 1.57
C ALA A 685 -51.87 -10.61 1.27
N THR A 686 -53.21 -10.59 1.25
CA THR A 686 -54.00 -11.74 0.74
C THR A 686 -54.09 -11.72 -0.78
N ALA A 687 -54.16 -10.53 -1.37
CA ALA A 687 -53.98 -10.32 -2.81
C ALA A 687 -52.50 -10.48 -3.18
N SER A 688 -52.23 -10.90 -4.42
CA SER A 688 -50.85 -11.04 -4.90
C SER A 688 -50.73 -10.65 -6.36
N MET A 689 -49.64 -9.97 -6.68
CA MET A 689 -49.34 -9.53 -8.04
C MET A 689 -48.70 -10.67 -8.86
N ASN A 690 -49.31 -11.05 -9.98
CA ASN A 690 -48.80 -12.11 -10.86
C ASN A 690 -47.73 -11.56 -11.82
N THR A 691 -46.54 -11.32 -11.27
CA THR A 691 -45.37 -10.87 -12.05
C THR A 691 -44.64 -12.00 -12.78
N ILE A 692 -45.05 -13.26 -12.58
CA ILE A 692 -44.49 -14.43 -13.29
C ILE A 692 -45.03 -14.48 -14.72
N ASP A 693 -46.35 -14.44 -14.87
CA ASP A 693 -46.98 -14.48 -16.21
C ASP A 693 -46.98 -13.09 -16.87
N TYR A 694 -47.01 -12.03 -16.06
CA TYR A 694 -47.07 -10.64 -16.52
C TYR A 694 -45.99 -9.79 -15.84
N PRO A 695 -44.72 -9.91 -16.28
CA PRO A 695 -43.61 -9.22 -15.64
C PRO A 695 -43.73 -7.71 -15.76
N ILE A 696 -43.23 -7.00 -14.74
CA ILE A 696 -43.02 -5.56 -14.80
C ILE A 696 -41.83 -5.30 -15.72
N VAL A 697 -42.04 -4.50 -16.77
CA VAL A 697 -41.02 -4.26 -17.81
C VAL A 697 -40.28 -2.95 -17.53
N VAL A 698 -38.95 -3.00 -17.59
CA VAL A 698 -38.05 -1.84 -17.52
C VAL A 698 -37.08 -1.89 -18.70
N THR A 699 -36.70 -0.73 -19.24
CA THR A 699 -35.72 -0.63 -20.33
C THR A 699 -34.39 -0.09 -19.83
N ASN A 700 -33.29 -0.46 -20.49
CA ASN A 700 -31.94 -0.10 -20.06
C ASN A 700 -31.71 1.42 -19.97
N ASP A 701 -32.35 2.17 -20.87
CA ASP A 701 -32.26 3.62 -20.95
C ASP A 701 -33.20 4.41 -20.03
N ALA A 702 -34.21 3.77 -19.44
CA ALA A 702 -35.20 4.45 -18.60
C ALA A 702 -35.12 4.04 -17.12
N ALA A 703 -34.61 2.83 -16.84
CA ALA A 703 -34.51 2.30 -15.49
C ALA A 703 -33.57 3.12 -14.60
N ILE A 704 -33.99 3.28 -13.35
CA ILE A 704 -33.19 3.88 -12.27
C ILE A 704 -33.07 2.89 -11.13
N ASN A 705 -32.04 3.05 -10.29
CA ASN A 705 -31.92 2.29 -9.05
C ASN A 705 -32.87 2.89 -8.02
N GLU A 706 -34.02 2.26 -7.80
CA GLU A 706 -35.05 2.77 -6.91
C GLU A 706 -35.84 1.65 -6.23
N ASP A 707 -36.34 1.95 -5.04
CA ASP A 707 -37.27 1.11 -4.29
C ASP A 707 -38.67 1.70 -4.44
N TRP A 708 -39.58 0.91 -5.01
CA TRP A 708 -40.91 1.35 -5.42
C TRP A 708 -41.99 0.81 -4.50
N LEU A 709 -43.03 1.61 -4.34
CA LEU A 709 -44.24 1.30 -3.59
C LEU A 709 -45.47 1.61 -4.45
N ILE A 710 -46.32 0.61 -4.62
CA ILE A 710 -47.70 0.77 -5.10
C ILE A 710 -48.59 0.67 -3.88
N GLN A 711 -49.26 1.76 -3.49
CA GLN A 711 -50.16 1.79 -2.34
C GLN A 711 -51.61 1.87 -2.82
N PHE A 712 -52.42 0.86 -2.53
CA PHE A 712 -53.82 0.82 -2.94
C PHE A 712 -54.66 1.79 -2.11
N THR A 713 -55.41 2.64 -2.80
CA THR A 713 -56.37 3.60 -2.22
C THR A 713 -57.82 3.12 -2.37
N SER A 714 -58.06 2.19 -3.29
CA SER A 714 -59.31 1.46 -3.48
C SER A 714 -59.00 0.05 -3.99
N ALA A 715 -60.03 -0.76 -4.28
CA ALA A 715 -59.83 -2.08 -4.89
C ALA A 715 -59.23 -2.03 -6.31
N THR A 716 -59.25 -0.87 -6.96
CA THR A 716 -58.74 -0.71 -8.34
C THR A 716 -57.83 0.50 -8.53
N ALA A 717 -57.72 1.42 -7.57
CA ALA A 717 -56.90 2.63 -7.67
C ALA A 717 -55.73 2.57 -6.69
N PHE A 718 -54.58 3.11 -7.10
CA PHE A 718 -53.36 3.13 -6.29
C PHE A 718 -52.51 4.39 -6.52
N ASN A 719 -51.60 4.65 -5.59
CA ASN A 719 -50.53 5.63 -5.72
C ASN A 719 -49.20 4.93 -5.97
N PHE A 720 -48.39 5.45 -6.89
CA PHE A 720 -47.05 4.97 -7.19
C PHE A 720 -46.02 5.94 -6.62
N ILE A 721 -45.19 5.42 -5.73
CA ILE A 721 -44.28 6.20 -4.89
C ILE A 721 -42.91 5.52 -4.96
N GLY A 722 -41.86 6.28 -5.25
CA GLY A 722 -40.48 5.82 -5.06
C GLY A 722 -39.93 6.30 -3.73
N ARG A 723 -39.06 5.51 -3.10
CA ARG A 723 -38.44 5.85 -1.81
C ARG A 723 -37.76 7.22 -1.84
N ARG A 724 -37.09 7.55 -2.96
CA ARG A 724 -36.28 8.77 -3.09
C ARG A 724 -36.93 9.77 -4.04
N VAL A 725 -37.55 9.30 -5.11
CA VAL A 725 -38.26 10.15 -6.07
C VAL A 725 -39.66 10.60 -5.60
N GLY A 726 -40.18 10.02 -4.52
CA GLY A 726 -41.46 10.39 -3.91
C GLY A 726 -42.67 9.97 -4.74
N PHE A 727 -43.79 10.67 -4.56
CA PHE A 727 -45.02 10.41 -5.32
C PHE A 727 -44.80 10.74 -6.80
N ILE A 728 -44.98 9.73 -7.66
CA ILE A 728 -44.79 9.87 -9.11
C ILE A 728 -46.12 10.07 -9.83
N ALA A 729 -47.09 9.19 -9.56
CA ALA A 729 -48.39 9.21 -10.23
C ALA A 729 -49.42 8.39 -9.45
N SER A 730 -50.70 8.63 -9.71
CA SER A 730 -51.78 7.69 -9.38
C SER A 730 -52.09 6.83 -10.60
N GLY A 731 -52.51 5.59 -10.37
CA GLY A 731 -52.83 4.61 -11.40
C GLY A 731 -54.04 3.76 -11.06
N ASP A 732 -54.41 2.87 -11.97
CA ASP A 732 -55.49 1.91 -11.80
C ASP A 732 -55.10 0.51 -12.30
N THR A 733 -55.80 -0.52 -11.83
CA THR A 733 -55.60 -1.92 -12.22
C THR A 733 -56.29 -2.31 -13.53
N LEU A 734 -57.00 -1.37 -14.19
CA LEU A 734 -57.79 -1.62 -15.39
C LEU A 734 -56.99 -1.33 -16.67
N ASN A 735 -55.93 -0.51 -16.58
CA ASN A 735 -55.08 -0.09 -17.67
C ASN A 735 -53.60 -0.42 -17.40
N ASN A 736 -52.80 -0.52 -18.46
CA ASN A 736 -51.35 -0.64 -18.29
C ASN A 736 -50.82 0.63 -17.64
N PHE A 737 -50.07 0.47 -16.55
CA PHE A 737 -49.51 1.58 -15.81
C PHE A 737 -48.10 1.92 -16.32
N THR A 738 -47.93 3.12 -16.86
CA THR A 738 -46.69 3.58 -17.55
C THR A 738 -46.26 4.98 -17.08
N PRO A 739 -45.82 5.11 -15.81
CA PRO A 739 -45.46 6.40 -15.23
C PRO A 739 -44.27 7.02 -15.97
N GLN A 740 -44.41 8.26 -16.43
CA GLN A 740 -43.39 8.95 -17.22
C GLN A 740 -42.21 9.40 -16.37
N ASN A 741 -40.99 9.14 -16.85
CA ASN A 741 -39.75 9.72 -16.33
C ASN A 741 -39.43 11.01 -17.12
N PRO A 742 -39.56 12.20 -16.51
CA PRO A 742 -39.33 13.47 -17.21
C PRO A 742 -37.87 13.66 -17.66
N LEU A 743 -36.90 12.97 -17.03
CA LEU A 743 -35.48 13.06 -17.40
C LEU A 743 -35.15 12.19 -18.62
N ALA A 744 -35.78 11.02 -18.74
CA ALA A 744 -35.54 10.10 -19.87
C ALA A 744 -36.48 10.39 -21.06
N GLY A 745 -37.59 11.08 -20.84
CA GLY A 745 -38.66 11.21 -21.83
C GLY A 745 -39.35 9.86 -22.15
N LYS A 746 -39.22 8.89 -21.24
CA LYS A 746 -39.68 7.50 -21.36
C LYS A 746 -40.33 7.06 -20.05
N PRO A 747 -41.18 6.03 -20.02
CA PRO A 747 -41.72 5.49 -18.78
C PRO A 747 -40.60 4.93 -17.87
N TYR A 748 -40.70 5.12 -16.54
CA TYR A 748 -39.80 4.45 -15.59
C TYR A 748 -39.87 2.92 -15.73
N LEU A 749 -41.09 2.43 -15.91
CA LEU A 749 -41.44 1.04 -16.06
C LEU A 749 -42.81 0.92 -16.72
N THR A 750 -43.18 -0.29 -17.12
CA THR A 750 -44.51 -0.64 -17.59
C THR A 750 -45.04 -1.82 -16.79
N ILE A 751 -46.19 -1.63 -16.15
CA ILE A 751 -46.93 -2.71 -15.48
C ILE A 751 -48.12 -3.09 -16.36
N PRO A 752 -48.18 -4.32 -16.90
CA PRO A 752 -49.37 -4.81 -17.58
C PRO A 752 -50.55 -4.85 -16.61
N LYS A 753 -51.76 -4.47 -17.06
CA LYS A 753 -52.96 -4.50 -16.22
C LYS A 753 -53.24 -5.90 -15.64
N GLU A 754 -52.91 -6.94 -16.40
CA GLU A 754 -53.11 -8.34 -16.02
C GLU A 754 -52.24 -8.75 -14.81
N ALA A 755 -51.12 -8.06 -14.58
CA ALA A 755 -50.21 -8.35 -13.46
C ALA A 755 -50.86 -8.10 -12.10
N PHE A 756 -51.78 -7.14 -11.99
CA PHE A 756 -52.41 -6.79 -10.73
C PHE A 756 -53.32 -7.88 -10.17
N GLY A 757 -53.84 -8.80 -10.99
CA GLY A 757 -54.83 -9.77 -10.52
C GLY A 757 -56.08 -9.08 -9.92
N GLY A 758 -56.52 -9.53 -8.75
CA GLY A 758 -57.67 -8.94 -8.06
C GLY A 758 -57.68 -9.23 -6.56
N GLY A 759 -58.59 -8.58 -5.83
CA GLY A 759 -58.75 -8.78 -4.38
C GLY A 759 -58.07 -7.72 -3.50
N TRP A 760 -57.49 -6.67 -4.09
CA TRP A 760 -56.86 -5.58 -3.34
C TRP A 760 -57.85 -4.80 -2.47
N VAL A 761 -57.41 -4.40 -1.28
CA VAL A 761 -58.15 -3.49 -0.40
C VAL A 761 -57.34 -2.22 -0.10
N PRO A 762 -58.00 -1.09 0.24
CA PRO A 762 -57.30 0.13 0.63
C PRO A 762 -56.28 -0.13 1.76
N GLY A 763 -55.05 0.33 1.57
CA GLY A 763 -53.96 0.17 2.54
C GLY A 763 -52.98 -0.94 2.19
N GLU A 764 -53.40 -1.98 1.46
CA GLU A 764 -52.47 -2.98 0.91
C GLU A 764 -51.49 -2.32 -0.06
N ALA A 765 -50.32 -2.93 -0.22
CA ALA A 765 -49.27 -2.37 -1.06
C ALA A 765 -48.43 -3.44 -1.76
N VAL A 766 -47.75 -3.05 -2.84
CA VAL A 766 -46.71 -3.86 -3.48
C VAL A 766 -45.40 -3.09 -3.41
N ARG A 767 -44.33 -3.77 -2.97
CA ARG A 767 -42.96 -3.27 -3.03
C ARG A 767 -42.12 -4.07 -4.00
N PHE A 768 -41.20 -3.38 -4.66
CA PHE A 768 -40.22 -3.99 -5.54
C PHE A 768 -39.08 -3.00 -5.78
N LYS A 769 -37.94 -3.51 -6.27
CA LYS A 769 -36.79 -2.69 -6.63
C LYS A 769 -36.60 -2.70 -8.14
N SER A 770 -36.28 -1.57 -8.74
CA SER A 770 -35.69 -1.54 -10.08
C SER A 770 -34.19 -1.36 -9.98
N VAL A 771 -33.47 -2.10 -10.82
CA VAL A 771 -32.03 -1.97 -11.01
C VAL A 771 -31.79 -1.49 -12.44
N ALA A 772 -30.96 -0.47 -12.59
CA ALA A 772 -30.51 0.09 -13.84
C ALA A 772 -29.42 -0.78 -14.48
N ALA A 773 -29.25 -0.68 -15.80
CA ALA A 773 -28.25 -1.42 -16.55
C ALA A 773 -26.83 -0.80 -16.41
N GLY A 774 -26.37 -0.60 -15.18
CA GLY A 774 -25.05 -0.05 -14.91
C GLY A 774 -24.61 -0.25 -13.47
N SER A 775 -23.30 -0.20 -13.24
CA SER A 775 -22.69 -0.42 -11.93
C SER A 775 -21.76 0.73 -11.57
N GLY A 776 -21.72 1.09 -10.28
CA GLY A 776 -20.81 2.13 -9.79
C GLY A 776 -19.36 1.63 -9.72
N ILE A 777 -18.42 2.45 -10.21
CA ILE A 777 -16.98 2.21 -10.09
C ILE A 777 -16.29 3.39 -9.39
N MET A 778 -15.12 3.14 -8.81
CA MET A 778 -14.31 4.13 -8.08
C MET A 778 -12.95 4.39 -8.77
N PRO A 779 -12.90 5.26 -9.79
CA PRO A 779 -11.65 5.81 -10.29
C PRO A 779 -10.94 6.70 -9.25
N ILE A 780 -9.63 6.50 -9.11
CA ILE A 780 -8.74 7.27 -8.25
C ILE A 780 -7.62 7.85 -9.11
N ARG A 781 -7.33 9.14 -8.92
CA ARG A 781 -6.16 9.82 -9.47
C ARG A 781 -5.27 10.28 -8.33
N VAL A 782 -4.01 9.90 -8.38
CA VAL A 782 -2.97 10.31 -7.43
C VAL A 782 -2.00 11.23 -8.17
N VAL A 783 -1.69 12.38 -7.57
CA VAL A 783 -0.75 13.37 -8.09
C VAL A 783 0.37 13.53 -7.09
N GLU A 784 1.60 13.22 -7.49
CA GLU A 784 2.81 13.39 -6.70
C GLU A 784 3.33 14.84 -6.75
N SER A 785 4.06 15.23 -5.71
CA SER A 785 4.68 16.54 -5.64
C SER A 785 5.88 16.59 -6.58
N GLY A 786 5.92 17.61 -7.43
CA GLY A 786 7.03 17.81 -8.35
C GLY A 786 6.70 18.84 -9.42
N HIS A 787 7.73 19.23 -10.16
CA HIS A 787 7.56 20.11 -11.32
C HIS A 787 7.46 19.25 -12.57
N SER A 788 6.25 19.11 -13.11
CA SER A 788 6.03 18.53 -14.44
C SER A 788 5.78 19.64 -15.46
N VAL A 789 6.33 19.51 -16.67
CA VAL A 789 6.11 20.44 -17.79
C VAL A 789 5.32 19.70 -18.89
N VAL A 790 4.23 19.04 -18.50
CA VAL A 790 3.34 18.35 -19.43
C VAL A 790 2.18 19.29 -19.80
N THR A 791 2.17 19.76 -21.05
CA THR A 791 1.12 20.68 -21.54
C THR A 791 -0.22 20.01 -21.85
N LYS A 792 -0.21 18.68 -22.04
CA LYS A 792 -1.42 17.87 -22.25
C LYS A 792 -1.18 16.50 -21.65
N ASP A 793 -1.95 16.17 -20.63
CA ASP A 793 -1.99 14.84 -20.03
C ASP A 793 -3.36 14.19 -20.29
N GLN A 794 -3.37 12.88 -20.56
CA GLN A 794 -4.58 12.13 -20.86
C GLN A 794 -4.43 10.66 -20.47
N THR A 795 -5.53 10.07 -20.01
CA THR A 795 -5.72 8.62 -19.87
C THR A 795 -7.07 8.26 -20.47
N THR A 796 -7.26 6.99 -20.82
CA THR A 796 -8.52 6.49 -21.39
C THR A 796 -9.08 5.38 -20.51
N LEU A 797 -10.27 5.61 -19.95
CA LEU A 797 -11.06 4.59 -19.27
C LEU A 797 -11.92 3.86 -20.31
N VAL A 798 -11.70 2.56 -20.46
CA VAL A 798 -12.40 1.72 -21.42
C VAL A 798 -13.54 0.99 -20.73
N TYR A 799 -14.73 1.02 -21.33
CA TYR A 799 -15.87 0.19 -20.96
C TYR A 799 -16.25 -0.72 -22.13
N ARG A 800 -16.30 -2.02 -21.88
CA ARG A 800 -16.56 -3.05 -22.88
C ARG A 800 -17.42 -4.17 -22.29
N GLY A 801 -18.02 -4.96 -23.16
CA GLY A 801 -18.76 -6.17 -22.85
C GLY A 801 -19.09 -6.91 -24.15
N ASN A 802 -19.77 -8.05 -24.02
CA ASN A 802 -20.22 -8.84 -25.16
C ASN A 802 -21.73 -8.72 -25.32
N GLU A 803 -22.21 -8.69 -26.56
CA GLU A 803 -23.63 -8.79 -26.84
C GLU A 803 -24.13 -10.22 -26.57
N ALA A 804 -25.25 -10.34 -25.86
CA ALA A 804 -25.91 -11.61 -25.55
C ALA A 804 -26.56 -12.27 -26.78
#